data_AF-A7MW44-F1
#
_entry.id   AF-A7MW44-F1
#
_cell.length_a   1.000
_cell.length_b   1.000
_cell.length_c   1.000
_cell.angle_alpha   90.00
_cell.angle_beta   90.00
_cell.angle_gamma   90.00
#
_symmetry.space_group_name_H-M   'P 1'
#
loop_
_entity.id
_entity.type
_entity.pdbx_description
1 polymer ?
#
loop_
_entity_poly.entity_id
_entity_poly.type
_entity_poly.pdbx_seq_one_letter_code
_entity_poly.pdbx_strand_id
1 'polypeptide(L)'
;MIAKYNITLACLLGVISPNVMSETVDLDFSNHQEATDGTDAQLGPSYSGADMHFINVGTHDGKTIDAKVSSNTFGDATFLFHNPNYKQTTSSEPNGDIGFLYTVNSAGSAGLVYKFEFFDGTGALSGTFSVPYVIPEFEFIGYDIDGESVQSEQLRVFKSEGFYSYQTGTAAASLTAVEEADGSVLFTGPGTNFDEANTSGAVKLVYKNSSTVTLQFETETSASSPFPNAIFSAFDGNWELSGFTNPTETNDEFDFGDAPDSYGTLLANNGAQHAVTTSLFMGSSIDAESDGQPNAASTGDDFDALGDDDDGVTLLTNFEKGLDSLINVNVVGTGYLQGWADWDMNGSFDADEQIILNHAVTTGANVVPVRVNDDALIGNVQTRFRVSSLVNLPSDGYAGDGEVEDYVFDVTDPGTTIQTSDYYTAAFEDNWPEMGDFDLNDVVTYYRSKLVIKDGNVLRFDIEGTVTAYGASYKNGLAWKLEGFSESDVNLDTARVTKNGVTRSNISPFTGEDKSVASPGGDLVVVASTNLKGDIPINPECGFHRTNPSCSISLESTEMTFSISLPFKSGSEPSVSSFPTLSGFDPFIFAGGGYHGDSFTTPPGKDIEIHTADFAPTSRGTSVSGFYGTADDDSDAATSKYYRTSGNLPWGIIIPSSWNHPSEYIDVSIAYPDFAEWAESGGSSKPTWYNNPDASNTWTTAD
;
A
#
# COMPACT_ATOMS: atom_id res chain seq x y z
N MET A 1 -1.49 -46.39 47.56
CA MET A 1 -2.36 -45.21 47.73
C MET A 1 -1.65 -44.04 47.10
N ILE A 2 -1.98 -43.75 45.84
CA ILE A 2 -1.38 -42.69 45.03
C ILE A 2 -2.43 -41.58 44.97
N ALA A 3 -2.10 -40.41 45.49
CA ALA A 3 -2.95 -39.23 45.45
C ALA A 3 -2.86 -38.60 44.05
N LYS A 4 -4.00 -38.53 43.35
CA LYS A 4 -4.17 -37.76 42.11
C LYS A 4 -4.55 -36.33 42.49
N TYR A 5 -3.75 -35.35 42.05
CA TYR A 5 -4.14 -33.95 42.00
C TYR A 5 -5.02 -33.73 40.77
N ASN A 6 -6.21 -33.16 40.98
CA ASN A 6 -7.07 -32.65 39.91
C ASN A 6 -6.54 -31.27 39.50
N ILE A 7 -6.05 -31.15 38.27
CA ILE A 7 -5.81 -29.87 37.61
C ILE A 7 -7.12 -29.53 36.87
N THR A 8 -7.76 -28.45 37.28
CA THR A 8 -8.91 -27.88 36.56
C THR A 8 -8.37 -27.10 35.38
N LEU A 9 -8.53 -27.64 34.18
CA LEU A 9 -8.23 -26.97 32.92
C LEU A 9 -9.33 -25.93 32.67
N ALA A 10 -9.01 -24.64 32.80
CA ALA A 10 -9.86 -23.57 32.30
C ALA A 10 -9.65 -23.50 30.78
N CYS A 11 -10.58 -24.08 30.02
CA CYS A 11 -10.69 -23.76 28.59
C CYS A 11 -11.15 -22.31 28.47
N LEU A 12 -10.22 -21.43 28.06
CA LEU A 12 -10.57 -20.16 27.44
C LEU A 12 -11.22 -20.53 26.10
N LEU A 13 -12.54 -20.51 26.04
CA LEU A 13 -13.27 -20.47 24.76
C LEU A 13 -12.99 -19.08 24.19
N GLY A 14 -11.98 -18.99 23.32
CA GLY A 14 -11.90 -17.89 22.37
C GLY A 14 -13.20 -17.90 21.57
N VAL A 15 -13.96 -16.81 21.67
CA VAL A 15 -15.05 -16.56 20.74
C VAL A 15 -14.35 -16.26 19.42
N ILE A 16 -14.17 -17.30 18.61
CA ILE A 16 -13.87 -17.11 17.20
C ILE A 16 -15.17 -16.55 16.64
N SER A 17 -15.20 -15.25 16.37
CA SER A 17 -16.22 -14.66 15.52
C SER A 17 -16.23 -15.49 14.23
N PRO A 18 -17.36 -16.10 13.84
CA PRO A 18 -17.40 -16.81 12.58
C PRO A 18 -17.08 -15.80 11.48
N ASN A 19 -16.14 -16.14 10.59
CA ASN A 19 -15.98 -15.45 9.32
C ASN A 19 -17.37 -15.34 8.69
N VAL A 20 -17.90 -14.13 8.60
CA VAL A 20 -19.11 -13.86 7.86
C VAL A 20 -18.69 -13.93 6.41
N MET A 21 -18.81 -15.12 5.82
CA MET A 21 -18.76 -15.23 4.36
C MET A 21 -19.84 -14.30 3.81
N SER A 22 -19.48 -13.41 2.90
CA SER A 22 -20.43 -12.54 2.19
C SER A 22 -21.58 -13.39 1.66
N GLU A 23 -22.82 -13.07 2.05
CA GLU A 23 -24.01 -13.73 1.54
C GLU A 23 -24.33 -13.10 0.18
N THR A 24 -24.14 -13.88 -0.89
CA THR A 24 -24.51 -13.50 -2.26
C THR A 24 -25.98 -13.08 -2.31
N VAL A 25 -26.24 -11.88 -2.83
CA VAL A 25 -27.59 -11.32 -2.92
C VAL A 25 -28.31 -11.87 -4.15
N ASP A 26 -29.47 -12.45 -3.91
CA ASP A 26 -30.42 -12.86 -4.95
C ASP A 26 -31.23 -11.65 -5.46
N LEU A 27 -31.36 -11.53 -6.79
CA LEU A 27 -32.06 -10.45 -7.48
C LEU A 27 -33.36 -10.94 -8.16
N ASP A 28 -34.51 -10.41 -7.73
CA ASP A 28 -35.85 -10.71 -8.25
C ASP A 28 -36.49 -9.46 -8.91
N PHE A 29 -36.71 -9.53 -10.22
CA PHE A 29 -37.32 -8.48 -11.04
C PHE A 29 -38.85 -8.63 -11.19
N SER A 30 -39.53 -9.29 -10.25
CA SER A 30 -40.99 -9.46 -10.27
C SER A 30 -41.79 -8.21 -9.92
N ASN A 31 -41.21 -7.30 -9.13
CA ASN A 31 -41.95 -6.22 -8.48
C ASN A 31 -41.68 -4.86 -9.12
N HIS A 32 -42.14 -4.73 -10.36
CA HIS A 32 -41.98 -3.53 -11.18
C HIS A 32 -43.04 -2.44 -10.88
N GLN A 33 -42.66 -1.16 -11.01
CA GLN A 33 -43.55 -0.02 -10.75
C GLN A 33 -44.43 0.33 -11.96
N GLU A 34 -43.86 0.30 -13.17
CA GLU A 34 -44.58 0.60 -14.39
C GLU A 34 -45.57 -0.52 -14.73
N ALA A 35 -46.77 -0.18 -15.21
CA ALA A 35 -47.68 -1.17 -15.74
C ALA A 35 -47.19 -1.68 -17.11
N THR A 36 -47.26 -2.99 -17.34
CA THR A 36 -47.00 -3.57 -18.67
C THR A 36 -48.02 -3.05 -19.67
N ASP A 37 -47.55 -2.74 -20.87
CA ASP A 37 -48.34 -2.17 -21.98
C ASP A 37 -48.49 -3.13 -23.17
N GLY A 38 -47.84 -4.30 -23.09
CA GLY A 38 -47.91 -5.38 -24.06
C GLY A 38 -47.84 -6.77 -23.44
N THR A 39 -47.95 -7.78 -24.29
CA THR A 39 -47.69 -9.18 -23.95
C THR A 39 -47.21 -9.90 -25.20
N ASP A 40 -46.04 -10.53 -25.12
CA ASP A 40 -45.55 -11.45 -26.12
C ASP A 40 -46.00 -12.88 -25.79
N ALA A 41 -46.34 -13.66 -26.83
CA ALA A 41 -46.88 -15.01 -26.65
C ALA A 41 -45.86 -16.03 -26.12
N GLN A 42 -44.56 -15.75 -26.30
CA GLN A 42 -43.45 -16.59 -25.86
C GLN A 42 -42.76 -15.99 -24.63
N LEU A 43 -42.61 -14.66 -24.60
CA LEU A 43 -41.82 -13.97 -23.57
C LEU A 43 -42.64 -13.44 -22.38
N GLY A 44 -43.97 -13.38 -22.51
CA GLY A 44 -44.87 -12.94 -21.43
C GLY A 44 -45.16 -11.43 -21.44
N PRO A 45 -45.60 -10.85 -20.31
CA PRO A 45 -45.90 -9.41 -20.20
C PRO A 45 -44.71 -8.55 -20.62
N SER A 46 -44.97 -7.39 -21.23
CA SER A 46 -43.92 -6.51 -21.74
C SER A 46 -44.20 -5.04 -21.48
N TYR A 47 -43.12 -4.26 -21.43
CA TYR A 47 -43.16 -2.80 -21.25
C TYR A 47 -42.23 -2.11 -22.24
N SER A 48 -42.78 -1.23 -23.09
CA SER A 48 -42.06 -0.60 -24.20
C SER A 48 -41.26 0.66 -23.87
N GLY A 49 -41.35 1.17 -22.63
CA GLY A 49 -40.56 2.30 -22.19
C GLY A 49 -39.07 1.95 -22.07
N ALA A 50 -38.19 2.94 -22.20
CA ALA A 50 -36.74 2.70 -22.17
C ALA A 50 -36.18 2.46 -20.75
N ASP A 51 -36.88 2.95 -19.72
CA ASP A 51 -36.51 2.82 -18.31
C ASP A 51 -37.62 2.09 -17.55
N MET A 52 -37.24 1.10 -16.74
CA MET A 52 -38.15 0.34 -15.89
C MET A 52 -37.63 0.26 -14.46
N HIS A 53 -38.51 0.39 -13.47
CA HIS A 53 -38.16 0.49 -12.06
C HIS A 53 -38.73 -0.68 -11.26
N PHE A 54 -37.92 -1.22 -10.37
CA PHE A 54 -38.21 -2.39 -9.55
C PHE A 54 -37.96 -2.08 -8.08
N ILE A 55 -38.87 -2.52 -7.21
CA ILE A 55 -38.74 -2.34 -5.76
C ILE A 55 -38.58 -3.68 -5.05
N ASN A 56 -37.69 -3.73 -4.06
CA ASN A 56 -37.32 -4.96 -3.34
C ASN A 56 -36.80 -6.06 -4.29
N VAL A 57 -35.86 -5.70 -5.17
CA VAL A 57 -35.16 -6.69 -6.01
C VAL A 57 -34.29 -7.62 -5.17
N GLY A 58 -33.81 -7.19 -4.01
CA GLY A 58 -33.02 -8.04 -3.13
C GLY A 58 -33.03 -7.53 -1.70
N THR A 59 -32.41 -8.29 -0.80
CA THR A 59 -32.21 -7.89 0.60
C THR A 59 -30.81 -8.26 1.07
N HIS A 60 -30.16 -7.33 1.76
CA HIS A 60 -28.85 -7.55 2.38
C HIS A 60 -28.75 -6.74 3.68
N ASP A 61 -28.26 -7.35 4.76
CA ASP A 61 -28.09 -6.72 6.08
C ASP A 61 -29.29 -5.93 6.60
N GLY A 62 -30.49 -6.47 6.37
CA GLY A 62 -31.75 -5.85 6.80
C GLY A 62 -32.18 -4.62 5.98
N LYS A 63 -31.46 -4.30 4.90
CA LYS A 63 -31.87 -3.33 3.88
C LYS A 63 -32.57 -4.03 2.73
N THR A 64 -33.55 -3.36 2.15
CA THR A 64 -34.15 -3.75 0.86
C THR A 64 -33.46 -2.98 -0.25
N ILE A 65 -33.30 -3.61 -1.41
CA ILE A 65 -32.61 -3.04 -2.56
C ILE A 65 -33.66 -2.78 -3.65
N ASP A 66 -33.65 -1.59 -4.22
CA ASP A 66 -34.46 -1.24 -5.40
C ASP A 66 -33.54 -1.15 -6.62
N ALA A 67 -34.08 -1.37 -7.83
CA ALA A 67 -33.30 -1.27 -9.06
C ALA A 67 -34.00 -0.42 -10.13
N LYS A 68 -33.21 0.31 -10.90
CA LYS A 68 -33.62 0.91 -12.16
C LYS A 68 -32.88 0.22 -13.30
N VAL A 69 -33.60 -0.18 -14.33
CA VAL A 69 -33.04 -0.81 -15.53
C VAL A 69 -33.34 0.07 -16.74
N SER A 70 -32.30 0.44 -17.48
CA SER A 70 -32.40 1.34 -18.64
C SER A 70 -31.85 0.71 -19.90
N SER A 71 -32.43 1.08 -21.05
CA SER A 71 -32.12 0.56 -22.37
C SER A 71 -31.75 1.70 -23.32
N ASN A 72 -30.62 1.55 -24.03
CA ASN A 72 -30.18 2.52 -25.03
C ASN A 72 -29.53 1.82 -26.23
N THR A 73 -30.15 1.91 -27.41
CA THR A 73 -29.59 1.27 -28.62
C THR A 73 -28.48 2.09 -29.25
N PHE A 74 -27.58 1.41 -29.95
CA PHE A 74 -26.59 2.02 -30.83
C PHE A 74 -26.58 1.33 -32.20
N GLY A 75 -26.05 2.03 -33.20
CA GLY A 75 -26.19 1.60 -34.60
C GLY A 75 -27.64 1.69 -35.09
N ASP A 76 -27.98 0.92 -36.13
CA ASP A 76 -29.34 0.88 -36.68
C ASP A 76 -30.20 -0.19 -35.98
N ALA A 77 -30.48 0.05 -34.70
CA ALA A 77 -31.28 -0.83 -33.85
C ALA A 77 -32.44 -0.10 -33.17
N THR A 78 -33.54 -0.85 -32.95
CA THR A 78 -34.77 -0.39 -32.29
C THR A 78 -35.04 -1.24 -31.06
N PHE A 79 -35.01 -0.64 -29.87
CA PHE A 79 -35.50 -1.28 -28.65
C PHE A 79 -37.02 -1.47 -28.75
N LEU A 80 -37.51 -2.66 -28.39
CA LEU A 80 -38.94 -2.96 -28.45
C LEU A 80 -39.57 -2.92 -27.06
N PHE A 81 -39.04 -3.70 -26.11
CA PHE A 81 -39.58 -3.76 -24.76
C PHE A 81 -38.67 -4.51 -23.76
N HIS A 82 -38.89 -4.24 -22.48
CA HIS A 82 -38.53 -5.10 -21.36
C HIS A 82 -39.58 -6.18 -21.15
N ASN A 83 -39.16 -7.36 -20.66
CA ASN A 83 -40.03 -8.43 -20.18
C ASN A 83 -39.78 -8.64 -18.67
N PRO A 84 -40.44 -7.87 -17.79
CA PRO A 84 -40.32 -8.09 -16.36
C PRO A 84 -40.95 -9.43 -15.96
N ASN A 85 -40.36 -10.15 -15.01
CA ASN A 85 -40.78 -11.50 -14.62
C ASN A 85 -40.94 -12.40 -15.86
N TYR A 86 -39.85 -12.50 -16.63
CA TYR A 86 -39.83 -13.13 -17.93
C TYR A 86 -40.50 -14.52 -17.89
N LYS A 87 -41.36 -14.82 -18.86
CA LYS A 87 -42.07 -16.11 -18.99
C LYS A 87 -42.76 -16.56 -17.68
N GLN A 88 -43.28 -15.61 -16.88
CA GLN A 88 -44.03 -15.87 -15.63
C GLN A 88 -44.95 -17.10 -15.74
N THR A 89 -44.58 -18.20 -15.08
CA THR A 89 -45.39 -19.43 -15.00
C THR A 89 -45.72 -19.79 -13.56
N THR A 90 -46.79 -20.55 -13.34
CA THR A 90 -47.27 -20.86 -11.98
C THR A 90 -46.45 -21.92 -11.23
N SER A 91 -45.35 -22.49 -11.75
CA SER A 91 -44.73 -23.66 -11.10
C SER A 91 -43.26 -24.03 -11.40
N SER A 92 -42.48 -23.26 -12.17
CA SER A 92 -41.02 -23.45 -12.29
C SER A 92 -40.36 -22.19 -12.84
N GLU A 93 -39.03 -22.06 -12.65
CA GLU A 93 -38.19 -21.08 -13.36
C GLU A 93 -38.58 -20.96 -14.84
N PRO A 94 -38.59 -19.75 -15.41
CA PRO A 94 -37.78 -18.56 -15.03
C PRO A 94 -38.53 -17.42 -14.29
N ASN A 95 -39.01 -17.62 -13.06
CA ASN A 95 -39.80 -16.57 -12.40
C ASN A 95 -38.88 -15.63 -11.62
N GLY A 96 -38.99 -14.32 -11.86
CA GLY A 96 -38.11 -13.33 -11.24
C GLY A 96 -37.08 -12.76 -12.21
N ASP A 97 -36.93 -13.36 -13.38
CA ASP A 97 -36.05 -12.89 -14.44
C ASP A 97 -36.50 -11.58 -15.09
N ILE A 98 -35.56 -10.89 -15.72
CA ILE A 98 -35.82 -9.78 -16.62
C ILE A 98 -35.26 -10.06 -18.01
N GLY A 99 -36.14 -10.04 -19.01
CA GLY A 99 -35.79 -10.13 -20.42
C GLY A 99 -35.82 -8.78 -21.12
N PHE A 100 -35.24 -8.72 -22.31
CA PHE A 100 -35.47 -7.63 -23.25
C PHE A 100 -35.55 -8.14 -24.69
N LEU A 101 -36.18 -7.35 -25.55
CA LEU A 101 -36.17 -7.57 -27.00
C LEU A 101 -35.80 -6.28 -27.72
N TYR A 102 -34.83 -6.37 -28.64
CA TYR A 102 -34.55 -5.32 -29.61
C TYR A 102 -34.44 -5.90 -31.02
N THR A 103 -34.42 -5.03 -32.02
CA THR A 103 -34.25 -5.43 -33.42
C THR A 103 -33.16 -4.64 -34.10
N VAL A 104 -32.47 -5.27 -35.03
CA VAL A 104 -31.54 -4.62 -35.96
C VAL A 104 -32.26 -4.42 -37.30
N ASN A 105 -32.18 -3.20 -37.86
CA ASN A 105 -32.94 -2.83 -39.05
C ASN A 105 -32.12 -2.91 -40.35
N SER A 106 -30.79 -3.02 -40.28
CA SER A 106 -29.91 -3.13 -41.44
C SER A 106 -28.60 -3.86 -41.13
N ALA A 107 -27.82 -4.18 -42.17
CA ALA A 107 -26.55 -4.90 -42.00
C ALA A 107 -25.45 -4.02 -41.38
N GLY A 108 -24.58 -4.65 -40.59
CA GLY A 108 -23.45 -4.03 -39.88
C GLY A 108 -23.59 -4.08 -38.36
N SER A 109 -22.77 -3.27 -37.69
CA SER A 109 -22.70 -3.16 -36.23
C SER A 109 -23.90 -2.41 -35.66
N ALA A 110 -24.55 -3.00 -34.68
CA ALA A 110 -25.58 -2.36 -33.85
C ALA A 110 -25.62 -3.02 -32.48
N GLY A 111 -26.54 -2.61 -31.62
CA GLY A 111 -26.71 -3.27 -30.33
C GLY A 111 -27.52 -2.48 -29.31
N LEU A 112 -27.38 -2.91 -28.05
CA LEU A 112 -28.11 -2.39 -26.89
C LEU A 112 -27.18 -2.26 -25.69
N VAL A 113 -27.19 -1.10 -25.05
CA VAL A 113 -26.66 -0.93 -23.68
C VAL A 113 -27.81 -1.14 -22.71
N TYR A 114 -27.69 -2.15 -21.85
CA TYR A 114 -28.67 -2.51 -20.83
C TYR A 114 -28.06 -2.30 -19.45
N LYS A 115 -28.47 -1.24 -18.75
CA LYS A 115 -27.83 -0.77 -17.52
C LYS A 115 -28.75 -0.95 -16.30
N PHE A 116 -28.23 -1.60 -15.27
CA PHE A 116 -28.83 -1.78 -13.95
C PHE A 116 -28.19 -0.79 -12.97
N GLU A 117 -29.02 -0.09 -12.20
CA GLU A 117 -28.60 0.83 -11.15
C GLU A 117 -29.32 0.42 -9.85
N PHE A 118 -28.58 0.21 -8.75
CA PHE A 118 -29.11 -0.29 -7.48
C PHE A 118 -29.19 0.82 -6.42
N PHE A 119 -30.24 0.81 -5.61
CA PHE A 119 -30.56 1.86 -4.65
C PHE A 119 -31.03 1.31 -3.31
N ASP A 120 -30.83 2.06 -2.23
CA ASP A 120 -31.37 1.72 -0.91
C ASP A 120 -32.90 1.88 -0.97
N GLY A 121 -33.59 0.75 -0.91
CA GLY A 121 -35.05 0.66 -0.94
C GLY A 121 -35.67 0.65 0.46
N THR A 122 -34.92 0.94 1.52
CA THR A 122 -35.38 0.71 2.89
C THR A 122 -36.37 1.77 3.35
N GLY A 123 -37.57 1.33 3.76
CA GLY A 123 -38.56 2.19 4.40
C GLY A 123 -39.01 3.35 3.51
N ALA A 124 -38.64 4.58 3.88
CA ALA A 124 -39.03 5.78 3.14
C ALA A 124 -38.23 6.01 1.85
N LEU A 125 -37.13 5.29 1.65
CA LEU A 125 -36.32 5.37 0.43
C LEU A 125 -36.86 4.48 -0.70
N SER A 126 -37.71 3.50 -0.37
CA SER A 126 -38.33 2.61 -1.37
C SER A 126 -39.06 3.39 -2.45
N GLY A 127 -38.75 3.07 -3.71
CA GLY A 127 -39.31 3.68 -4.91
C GLY A 127 -38.84 5.11 -5.20
N THR A 128 -37.83 5.61 -4.48
CA THR A 128 -37.28 6.96 -4.73
C THR A 128 -36.08 6.96 -5.67
N PHE A 129 -35.35 5.85 -5.76
CA PHE A 129 -34.16 5.67 -6.60
C PHE A 129 -33.14 6.81 -6.43
N SER A 130 -32.93 7.22 -5.17
CA SER A 130 -32.22 8.47 -4.85
C SER A 130 -30.88 8.26 -4.16
N VAL A 131 -30.70 7.14 -3.47
CA VAL A 131 -29.48 6.79 -2.73
C VAL A 131 -28.92 5.52 -3.33
N PRO A 132 -27.82 5.58 -4.11
CA PRO A 132 -27.18 4.38 -4.64
C PRO A 132 -26.83 3.40 -3.53
N TYR A 133 -26.99 2.10 -3.82
CA TYR A 133 -26.64 1.03 -2.90
C TYR A 133 -25.63 0.11 -3.56
N VAL A 134 -24.51 -0.12 -2.85
CA VAL A 134 -23.47 -1.04 -3.27
C VAL A 134 -23.81 -2.42 -2.73
N ILE A 135 -24.00 -3.37 -3.64
CA ILE A 135 -24.25 -4.76 -3.28
C ILE A 135 -22.89 -5.44 -3.10
N PRO A 136 -22.60 -6.05 -1.93
CA PRO A 136 -21.30 -6.66 -1.67
C PRO A 136 -20.96 -7.80 -2.62
N GLU A 137 -21.94 -8.63 -2.95
CA GLU A 137 -21.80 -9.70 -3.94
C GLU A 137 -23.17 -10.11 -4.49
N PHE A 138 -23.27 -10.35 -5.80
CA PHE A 138 -24.43 -10.99 -6.44
C PHE A 138 -24.02 -11.69 -7.73
N GLU A 139 -24.86 -12.61 -8.16
CA GLU A 139 -24.71 -13.33 -9.43
C GLU A 139 -25.71 -12.80 -10.47
N PHE A 140 -25.28 -12.76 -11.73
CA PHE A 140 -26.15 -12.60 -12.89
C PHE A 140 -25.93 -13.77 -13.82
N ILE A 141 -27.01 -14.40 -14.26
CA ILE A 141 -26.92 -15.39 -15.32
C ILE A 141 -27.66 -14.88 -16.53
N GLY A 142 -26.91 -14.63 -17.59
CA GLY A 142 -27.44 -14.26 -18.90
C GLY A 142 -27.66 -15.50 -19.75
N TYR A 143 -28.80 -15.57 -20.43
CA TYR A 143 -29.18 -16.65 -21.35
C TYR A 143 -29.60 -16.09 -22.70
N ASP A 144 -29.48 -16.92 -23.74
CA ASP A 144 -29.74 -16.55 -25.14
C ASP A 144 -28.74 -15.47 -25.61
N ILE A 145 -27.44 -15.74 -25.39
CA ILE A 145 -26.31 -14.95 -25.91
C ILE A 145 -25.54 -15.82 -26.90
N ASP A 146 -26.23 -16.31 -27.92
CA ASP A 146 -25.68 -17.34 -28.79
C ASP A 146 -25.60 -16.97 -30.26
N GLY A 147 -26.45 -16.08 -30.73
CA GLY A 147 -26.48 -15.60 -32.09
C GLY A 147 -26.84 -16.65 -33.13
N GLU A 148 -26.93 -16.19 -34.36
CA GLU A 148 -27.27 -16.98 -35.53
C GLU A 148 -26.17 -16.90 -36.59
N SER A 149 -26.20 -17.81 -37.57
CA SER A 149 -25.25 -17.82 -38.69
C SER A 149 -25.17 -16.52 -39.51
N VAL A 150 -26.17 -15.63 -39.39
CA VAL A 150 -26.25 -14.35 -40.12
C VAL A 150 -26.29 -13.12 -39.20
N GLN A 151 -26.24 -13.31 -37.88
CA GLN A 151 -26.29 -12.25 -36.88
C GLN A 151 -25.55 -12.71 -35.63
N SER A 152 -24.43 -12.07 -35.28
CA SER A 152 -23.76 -12.38 -34.02
C SER A 152 -24.53 -11.81 -32.83
N GLU A 153 -24.35 -12.43 -31.68
CA GLU A 153 -24.74 -11.90 -30.37
C GLU A 153 -23.52 -11.98 -29.46
N GLN A 154 -23.19 -10.85 -28.86
CA GLN A 154 -22.05 -10.72 -27.98
C GLN A 154 -22.47 -9.88 -26.77
N LEU A 155 -21.92 -10.21 -25.61
CA LEU A 155 -22.12 -9.46 -24.37
C LEU A 155 -20.77 -8.94 -23.88
N ARG A 156 -20.66 -7.64 -23.64
CA ARG A 156 -19.53 -7.01 -22.99
C ARG A 156 -19.90 -6.55 -21.59
N VAL A 157 -19.01 -6.82 -20.64
CA VAL A 157 -19.08 -6.40 -19.23
C VAL A 157 -17.78 -5.72 -18.81
N PHE A 158 -17.77 -5.00 -17.70
CA PHE A 158 -16.66 -4.10 -17.33
C PHE A 158 -16.15 -4.36 -15.91
N LYS A 159 -14.84 -4.60 -15.77
CA LYS A 159 -14.17 -4.77 -14.45
C LYS A 159 -14.36 -3.55 -13.56
N SER A 160 -14.36 -2.34 -14.15
CA SER A 160 -14.60 -1.07 -13.45
C SER A 160 -15.94 -1.04 -12.70
N GLU A 161 -16.91 -1.88 -13.07
CA GLU A 161 -18.20 -1.96 -12.41
C GLU A 161 -18.27 -3.11 -11.39
N GLY A 162 -17.13 -3.60 -10.89
CA GLY A 162 -17.04 -4.65 -9.88
C GLY A 162 -17.23 -6.07 -10.43
N PHE A 163 -17.08 -6.25 -11.75
CA PHE A 163 -17.11 -7.57 -12.37
C PHE A 163 -15.87 -8.39 -11.93
N TYR A 164 -16.11 -9.49 -11.21
CA TYR A 164 -15.08 -10.24 -10.50
C TYR A 164 -14.72 -11.57 -11.17
N SER A 165 -15.74 -12.33 -11.59
CA SER A 165 -15.52 -13.63 -12.22
C SER A 165 -16.66 -14.06 -13.12
N TYR A 166 -16.40 -15.06 -13.97
CA TYR A 166 -17.42 -15.66 -14.80
C TYR A 166 -17.29 -17.17 -14.94
N GLN A 167 -18.38 -17.79 -15.39
CA GLN A 167 -18.43 -19.17 -15.85
C GLN A 167 -19.21 -19.26 -17.17
N THR A 168 -18.68 -20.02 -18.12
CA THR A 168 -19.36 -20.32 -19.40
C THR A 168 -19.85 -21.78 -19.40
N GLY A 169 -20.70 -22.15 -20.35
CA GLY A 169 -21.13 -23.55 -20.50
C GLY A 169 -19.98 -24.51 -20.76
N THR A 170 -20.13 -25.77 -20.35
CA THR A 170 -19.14 -26.85 -20.58
C THR A 170 -19.23 -27.52 -21.95
N ALA A 171 -20.22 -27.15 -22.76
CA ALA A 171 -20.41 -27.73 -24.09
C ALA A 171 -19.32 -27.29 -25.07
N ALA A 172 -19.12 -28.07 -26.14
CA ALA A 172 -18.13 -27.75 -27.18
C ALA A 172 -18.51 -26.50 -28.02
N ALA A 173 -19.75 -26.05 -27.93
CA ALA A 173 -20.28 -24.89 -28.63
C ALA A 173 -20.83 -23.87 -27.62
N SER A 174 -20.13 -23.65 -26.52
CA SER A 174 -20.48 -22.62 -25.53
C SER A 174 -19.98 -21.23 -25.94
N LEU A 175 -20.46 -20.19 -25.25
CA LEU A 175 -19.85 -18.85 -25.29
C LEU A 175 -18.34 -18.93 -25.06
N THR A 176 -17.61 -18.06 -25.75
CA THR A 176 -16.19 -17.81 -25.48
C THR A 176 -16.01 -16.42 -24.88
N ALA A 177 -15.17 -16.30 -23.86
CA ALA A 177 -14.81 -15.02 -23.25
C ALA A 177 -13.43 -14.57 -23.74
N VAL A 178 -13.29 -13.28 -24.03
CA VAL A 178 -12.03 -12.62 -24.33
C VAL A 178 -11.93 -11.39 -23.45
N GLU A 179 -10.89 -11.32 -22.63
CA GLU A 179 -10.55 -10.09 -21.91
C GLU A 179 -9.82 -9.13 -22.85
N GLU A 180 -10.25 -7.87 -22.80
CA GLU A 180 -9.71 -6.79 -23.62
C GLU A 180 -8.84 -5.87 -22.75
N ALA A 181 -7.89 -5.19 -23.39
CA ALA A 181 -6.94 -4.31 -22.71
C ALA A 181 -7.59 -3.08 -22.05
N ASP A 182 -8.86 -2.81 -22.34
CA ASP A 182 -9.64 -1.71 -21.75
C ASP A 182 -10.35 -2.11 -20.44
N GLY A 183 -10.07 -3.30 -19.91
CA GLY A 183 -10.69 -3.80 -18.68
C GLY A 183 -12.11 -4.34 -18.89
N SER A 184 -12.54 -4.54 -20.15
CA SER A 184 -13.80 -5.22 -20.46
C SER A 184 -13.59 -6.70 -20.79
N VAL A 185 -14.65 -7.49 -20.63
CA VAL A 185 -14.68 -8.91 -21.05
C VAL A 185 -15.80 -9.09 -22.07
N LEU A 186 -15.43 -9.55 -23.27
CA LEU A 186 -16.34 -9.81 -24.38
C LEU A 186 -16.68 -11.30 -24.46
N PHE A 187 -17.93 -11.63 -24.18
CA PHE A 187 -18.53 -12.94 -24.42
C PHE A 187 -19.08 -12.98 -25.84
N THR A 188 -18.62 -13.95 -26.64
CA THR A 188 -19.08 -14.17 -28.01
C THR A 188 -19.91 -15.44 -28.10
N GLY A 189 -21.12 -15.33 -28.64
CA GLY A 189 -22.02 -16.44 -28.84
C GLY A 189 -21.52 -17.46 -29.88
N PRO A 190 -21.88 -18.75 -29.74
CA PRO A 190 -21.47 -19.83 -30.65
C PRO A 190 -22.05 -19.77 -32.09
N GLY A 191 -22.88 -18.79 -32.42
CA GLY A 191 -23.57 -18.63 -33.70
C GLY A 191 -24.66 -19.68 -33.95
N THR A 192 -25.19 -20.29 -32.88
CA THR A 192 -26.24 -21.30 -32.91
C THR A 192 -27.28 -20.99 -31.86
N ASN A 193 -28.52 -20.79 -32.29
CA ASN A 193 -29.67 -20.58 -31.42
C ASN A 193 -29.97 -21.83 -30.57
N PHE A 194 -29.89 -21.67 -29.26
CA PHE A 194 -30.16 -22.65 -28.22
C PHE A 194 -31.37 -22.22 -27.37
N ASP A 195 -32.05 -23.21 -26.79
CA ASP A 195 -33.13 -22.95 -25.82
C ASP A 195 -32.55 -22.32 -24.54
N GLU A 196 -33.34 -21.51 -23.85
CA GLU A 196 -32.92 -20.69 -22.70
C GLU A 196 -32.49 -21.54 -21.49
N ALA A 197 -32.82 -22.84 -21.47
CA ALA A 197 -32.33 -23.78 -20.46
C ALA A 197 -30.94 -24.39 -20.77
N ASN A 198 -30.29 -23.99 -21.87
CA ASN A 198 -29.01 -24.53 -22.31
C ASN A 198 -27.83 -23.64 -21.91
N THR A 199 -26.94 -24.15 -21.07
CA THR A 199 -25.75 -23.41 -20.63
C THR A 199 -24.75 -23.07 -21.74
N SER A 200 -24.88 -23.67 -22.93
CA SER A 200 -24.05 -23.32 -24.10
C SER A 200 -24.27 -21.88 -24.56
N GLY A 201 -25.51 -21.38 -24.44
CA GLY A 201 -25.88 -20.00 -24.75
C GLY A 201 -25.90 -19.09 -23.51
N ALA A 202 -25.35 -19.56 -22.39
CA ALA A 202 -25.42 -18.88 -21.11
C ALA A 202 -24.05 -18.47 -20.55
N VAL A 203 -24.06 -17.46 -19.69
CA VAL A 203 -22.91 -17.06 -18.87
C VAL A 203 -23.38 -16.72 -17.47
N LYS A 204 -22.69 -17.25 -16.45
CA LYS A 204 -22.82 -16.81 -15.06
C LYS A 204 -21.73 -15.77 -14.79
N LEU A 205 -22.12 -14.62 -14.26
CA LEU A 205 -21.29 -13.48 -13.95
C LEU A 205 -21.38 -13.21 -12.45
N VAL A 206 -20.25 -12.96 -11.80
CA VAL A 206 -20.19 -12.57 -10.39
C VAL A 206 -19.74 -11.12 -10.32
N TYR A 207 -20.51 -10.31 -9.60
CA TYR A 207 -20.18 -8.93 -9.30
C TYR A 207 -19.97 -8.77 -7.80
N LYS A 208 -19.03 -7.91 -7.44
CA LYS A 208 -18.70 -7.56 -6.05
C LYS A 208 -18.60 -6.06 -5.89
N ASN A 209 -19.12 -5.55 -4.77
CA ASN A 209 -19.15 -4.13 -4.44
C ASN A 209 -19.68 -3.23 -5.58
N SER A 210 -20.72 -3.69 -6.28
CA SER A 210 -21.30 -2.96 -7.42
C SER A 210 -22.59 -2.25 -7.03
N SER A 211 -22.73 -0.99 -7.44
CA SER A 211 -24.01 -0.25 -7.43
C SER A 211 -24.58 -0.02 -8.83
N THR A 212 -23.83 -0.38 -9.87
CA THR A 212 -24.21 -0.30 -11.27
C THR A 212 -23.67 -1.51 -12.01
N VAL A 213 -24.41 -1.98 -13.02
CA VAL A 213 -23.94 -3.01 -13.97
C VAL A 213 -24.39 -2.62 -15.37
N THR A 214 -23.45 -2.55 -16.29
CA THR A 214 -23.66 -2.28 -17.71
C THR A 214 -23.42 -3.54 -18.51
N LEU A 215 -24.48 -4.04 -19.13
CA LEU A 215 -24.45 -5.15 -20.07
C LEU A 215 -24.55 -4.58 -21.48
N GLN A 216 -23.43 -4.55 -22.19
CA GLN A 216 -23.38 -4.04 -23.56
C GLN A 216 -23.50 -5.19 -24.56
N PHE A 217 -24.66 -5.27 -25.20
CA PHE A 217 -24.96 -6.22 -26.25
C PHE A 217 -24.49 -5.69 -27.60
N GLU A 218 -23.64 -6.46 -28.28
CA GLU A 218 -23.07 -6.12 -29.58
C GLU A 218 -23.51 -7.15 -30.62
N THR A 219 -23.87 -6.67 -31.80
CA THR A 219 -24.24 -7.53 -32.92
C THR A 219 -23.63 -7.05 -34.23
N GLU A 220 -23.15 -8.01 -35.01
CA GLU A 220 -22.77 -7.86 -36.41
C GLU A 220 -23.75 -8.65 -37.27
N THR A 221 -24.58 -7.92 -38.02
CA THR A 221 -25.64 -8.54 -38.85
C THR A 221 -25.26 -8.53 -40.33
N SER A 222 -25.32 -9.70 -40.98
CA SER A 222 -25.06 -9.86 -42.41
C SER A 222 -26.17 -9.27 -43.27
N ALA A 223 -25.82 -8.77 -44.46
CA ALA A 223 -26.78 -8.35 -45.49
C ALA A 223 -27.70 -9.48 -45.99
N SER A 224 -27.39 -10.74 -45.69
CA SER A 224 -28.25 -11.89 -45.96
C SER A 224 -29.31 -12.14 -44.88
N SER A 225 -29.28 -11.43 -43.75
CA SER A 225 -30.26 -11.55 -42.67
C SER A 225 -31.63 -10.99 -43.09
N PRO A 226 -32.75 -11.59 -42.65
CA PRO A 226 -34.06 -10.94 -42.75
C PRO A 226 -34.12 -9.71 -41.83
N PHE A 227 -34.59 -8.57 -42.35
CA PHE A 227 -34.75 -7.35 -41.55
C PHE A 227 -36.22 -6.96 -41.35
N PRO A 228 -36.62 -6.43 -40.17
CA PRO A 228 -35.81 -6.35 -38.95
C PRO A 228 -35.53 -7.73 -38.36
N ASN A 229 -34.33 -7.96 -37.82
CA ASN A 229 -33.98 -9.21 -37.12
C ASN A 229 -33.98 -8.97 -35.61
N ALA A 230 -34.61 -9.86 -34.84
CA ALA A 230 -34.80 -9.68 -33.40
C ALA A 230 -33.71 -10.38 -32.61
N ILE A 231 -33.29 -9.77 -31.51
CA ILE A 231 -32.36 -10.31 -30.52
C ILE A 231 -33.06 -10.25 -29.17
N PHE A 232 -33.05 -11.39 -28.48
CA PHE A 232 -33.58 -11.55 -27.14
C PHE A 232 -32.45 -12.00 -26.21
N SER A 233 -32.47 -11.53 -24.97
CA SER A 233 -31.73 -12.16 -23.88
C SER A 233 -32.49 -11.95 -22.57
N ALA A 234 -32.24 -12.83 -21.60
CA ALA A 234 -32.80 -12.72 -20.25
C ALA A 234 -31.74 -12.89 -19.17
N PHE A 235 -32.01 -12.30 -18.01
CA PHE A 235 -31.13 -12.31 -16.85
C PHE A 235 -31.88 -12.72 -15.60
N ASP A 236 -31.23 -13.59 -14.82
CA ASP A 236 -31.69 -14.06 -13.52
C ASP A 236 -30.60 -13.88 -12.44
N GLY A 237 -31.01 -13.59 -11.21
CA GLY A 237 -30.19 -13.56 -10.00
C GLY A 237 -30.15 -14.87 -9.20
N ASN A 238 -31.04 -15.86 -9.44
CA ASN A 238 -31.07 -17.13 -8.67
C ASN A 238 -31.18 -18.43 -9.46
N TRP A 239 -31.20 -18.42 -10.80
CA TRP A 239 -31.31 -19.68 -11.52
C TRP A 239 -30.11 -20.60 -11.30
N GLU A 240 -30.34 -21.78 -10.75
CA GLU A 240 -29.34 -22.85 -10.76
C GLU A 240 -29.38 -23.66 -12.07
N LEU A 241 -28.71 -23.17 -13.13
CA LEU A 241 -28.38 -24.02 -14.28
C LEU A 241 -27.11 -24.86 -14.02
N SER A 242 -27.19 -26.16 -14.28
CA SER A 242 -26.04 -27.06 -14.21
C SER A 242 -25.21 -27.03 -15.50
N GLY A 243 -23.90 -27.28 -15.38
CA GLY A 243 -23.03 -27.50 -16.54
C GLY A 243 -22.20 -26.27 -16.96
N PHE A 244 -21.93 -25.38 -16.02
CA PHE A 244 -20.93 -24.33 -16.13
C PHE A 244 -19.50 -24.84 -15.86
N THR A 245 -18.51 -24.14 -16.40
CA THR A 245 -17.08 -24.35 -16.09
C THR A 245 -16.76 -23.99 -14.64
N ASN A 246 -15.53 -24.24 -14.19
CA ASN A 246 -15.05 -23.58 -12.97
C ASN A 246 -15.04 -22.06 -13.17
N PRO A 247 -15.24 -21.26 -12.10
CA PRO A 247 -15.07 -19.82 -12.14
C PRO A 247 -13.70 -19.44 -12.72
N THR A 248 -13.71 -18.49 -13.64
CA THR A 248 -12.52 -17.78 -14.12
C THR A 248 -12.58 -16.39 -13.53
N GLU A 249 -11.61 -16.04 -12.69
CA GLU A 249 -11.45 -14.68 -12.17
C GLU A 249 -10.94 -13.77 -13.29
N THR A 250 -11.41 -12.54 -13.30
CA THR A 250 -11.23 -11.65 -14.45
C THR A 250 -9.98 -10.80 -14.35
N ASN A 251 -9.17 -10.96 -13.30
CA ASN A 251 -7.84 -10.39 -13.25
C ASN A 251 -6.98 -11.31 -12.40
N ASP A 252 -5.71 -11.49 -12.80
CA ASP A 252 -4.69 -12.09 -11.95
C ASP A 252 -3.76 -11.01 -11.37
N GLU A 253 -3.93 -9.74 -11.80
CA GLU A 253 -3.17 -8.55 -11.37
C GLU A 253 -4.09 -7.66 -10.52
N PHE A 254 -3.99 -7.79 -9.20
CA PHE A 254 -4.72 -6.95 -8.26
C PHE A 254 -3.73 -6.11 -7.48
N ASP A 255 -4.11 -4.88 -7.20
CA ASP A 255 -3.45 -4.01 -6.24
C ASP A 255 -4.08 -4.26 -4.86
N PHE A 256 -3.26 -4.38 -3.81
CA PHE A 256 -3.63 -4.64 -2.43
C PHE A 256 -2.96 -3.65 -1.48
N GLY A 257 -3.62 -3.36 -0.36
CA GLY A 257 -3.00 -2.52 0.66
C GLY A 257 -1.92 -3.25 1.48
N ASP A 258 -1.39 -2.53 2.45
CA ASP A 258 -0.21 -2.94 3.20
C ASP A 258 -0.28 -2.56 4.70
N ALA A 259 -1.41 -1.96 5.13
CA ALA A 259 -1.68 -1.75 6.53
C ALA A 259 -1.69 -3.10 7.27
N PRO A 260 -1.50 -3.14 8.61
CA PRO A 260 -1.58 -4.37 9.38
C PRO A 260 -2.86 -5.13 9.06
N ASP A 261 -2.77 -6.45 8.99
CA ASP A 261 -3.91 -7.29 8.58
C ASP A 261 -5.17 -7.14 9.48
N SER A 262 -5.03 -6.56 10.67
CA SER A 262 -6.19 -6.17 11.50
C SER A 262 -7.12 -5.14 10.83
N TYR A 263 -6.63 -4.40 9.82
CA TYR A 263 -7.41 -3.47 8.98
C TYR A 263 -8.01 -4.12 7.73
N GLY A 264 -7.89 -5.44 7.55
CA GLY A 264 -8.39 -6.14 6.37
C GLY A 264 -7.47 -5.91 5.17
N THR A 265 -6.30 -6.53 5.21
CA THR A 265 -5.26 -6.36 4.17
C THR A 265 -5.01 -7.65 3.40
N LEU A 266 -4.94 -8.79 4.10
CA LEU A 266 -4.76 -10.07 3.42
C LEU A 266 -6.06 -10.53 2.75
N LEU A 267 -5.96 -11.15 1.57
CA LEU A 267 -7.04 -11.78 0.82
C LEU A 267 -7.82 -12.78 1.68
N ALA A 268 -7.13 -13.52 2.55
CA ALA A 268 -7.75 -14.46 3.49
C ALA A 268 -8.78 -13.80 4.44
N ASN A 269 -8.66 -12.49 4.66
CA ASN A 269 -9.55 -11.67 5.48
C ASN A 269 -10.35 -10.66 4.65
N ASN A 270 -10.57 -10.93 3.36
CA ASN A 270 -11.25 -10.03 2.44
C ASN A 270 -10.51 -8.68 2.34
N GLY A 271 -9.19 -8.72 2.13
CA GLY A 271 -8.33 -7.55 1.97
C GLY A 271 -8.88 -6.51 1.00
N ALA A 272 -8.62 -5.23 1.27
CA ALA A 272 -8.84 -4.20 0.26
C ALA A 272 -8.01 -4.53 -0.98
N GLN A 273 -8.69 -4.62 -2.12
CA GLN A 273 -8.02 -4.92 -3.38
C GLN A 273 -8.72 -4.23 -4.55
N HIS A 274 -7.96 -3.87 -5.58
CA HIS A 274 -8.46 -3.28 -6.82
C HIS A 274 -7.94 -4.06 -8.03
N ALA A 275 -8.73 -4.23 -9.09
CA ALA A 275 -8.17 -4.71 -10.35
C ALA A 275 -7.32 -3.60 -10.97
N VAL A 276 -6.05 -3.90 -11.24
CA VAL A 276 -5.10 -2.93 -11.78
C VAL A 276 -5.53 -2.46 -13.16
N THR A 277 -5.56 -1.15 -13.36
CA THR A 277 -5.86 -0.53 -14.67
C THR A 277 -4.90 0.61 -14.96
N THR A 278 -4.67 0.88 -16.24
CA THR A 278 -3.87 2.05 -16.66
C THR A 278 -4.66 3.38 -16.66
N SER A 279 -5.95 3.34 -16.31
CA SER A 279 -6.87 4.46 -16.48
C SER A 279 -7.24 5.20 -15.21
N LEU A 280 -7.10 4.57 -14.04
CA LEU A 280 -7.44 5.16 -12.74
C LEU A 280 -6.54 4.57 -11.66
N PHE A 281 -5.74 5.43 -11.03
CA PHE A 281 -4.86 5.16 -9.88
C PHE A 281 -4.45 6.51 -9.26
N MET A 282 -3.89 6.49 -8.07
CA MET A 282 -3.28 7.63 -7.38
C MET A 282 -1.79 7.70 -7.74
N GLY A 283 -1.09 8.76 -7.35
CA GLY A 283 0.35 8.72 -7.48
C GLY A 283 0.96 8.75 -8.89
N SER A 284 2.12 8.11 -9.02
CA SER A 284 2.95 8.07 -10.23
C SER A 284 2.99 6.72 -10.94
N SER A 285 2.73 5.64 -10.20
CA SER A 285 2.62 4.25 -10.65
C SER A 285 1.55 3.52 -9.85
N ILE A 286 1.19 2.33 -10.32
CA ILE A 286 0.40 1.31 -9.62
C ILE A 286 1.07 -0.02 -9.98
N ASP A 287 1.20 -0.94 -9.04
CA ASP A 287 1.64 -2.30 -9.30
C ASP A 287 0.58 -3.35 -8.92
N ALA A 288 1.01 -4.61 -8.85
CA ALA A 288 0.10 -5.74 -8.72
C ALA A 288 0.71 -6.83 -7.85
N GLU A 289 -0.02 -7.23 -6.82
CA GLU A 289 0.37 -8.20 -5.82
C GLU A 289 -0.54 -9.43 -5.87
N SER A 290 0.00 -10.54 -5.40
CA SER A 290 -0.80 -11.77 -5.26
C SER A 290 -1.66 -11.80 -3.98
N ASP A 291 -1.31 -10.97 -3.01
CA ASP A 291 -1.93 -10.82 -1.69
C ASP A 291 -1.38 -9.54 -1.04
N GLY A 292 -2.07 -8.96 -0.06
CA GLY A 292 -1.60 -7.74 0.61
C GLY A 292 -0.32 -7.95 1.43
N GLN A 293 0.42 -6.87 1.67
CA GLN A 293 1.77 -6.90 2.25
C GLN A 293 1.84 -6.24 3.65
N PRO A 294 1.09 -6.75 4.65
CA PRO A 294 0.84 -6.02 5.89
C PRO A 294 2.12 -5.76 6.71
N ASN A 295 2.40 -4.50 6.98
CA ASN A 295 3.44 -4.11 7.93
C ASN A 295 2.95 -2.97 8.86
N ALA A 296 3.70 -2.64 9.91
CA ALA A 296 3.28 -1.62 10.88
C ALA A 296 3.48 -0.17 10.42
N ALA A 297 4.27 0.02 9.36
CA ALA A 297 4.62 1.31 8.80
C ALA A 297 3.75 1.70 7.59
N SER A 298 2.97 0.76 7.04
CA SER A 298 2.43 0.83 5.69
C SER A 298 3.55 1.18 4.72
N THR A 299 4.46 0.22 4.55
CA THR A 299 5.54 0.28 3.55
C THR A 299 5.87 -1.12 2.97
N GLY A 300 4.87 -2.00 2.87
CA GLY A 300 5.00 -3.43 2.61
C GLY A 300 5.49 -3.73 1.20
N ASP A 301 4.96 -2.97 0.25
CA ASP A 301 5.17 -3.02 -1.20
C ASP A 301 6.26 -2.04 -1.63
N ASP A 302 6.53 -0.97 -0.88
CA ASP A 302 7.39 0.15 -1.31
C ASP A 302 8.83 -0.23 -1.72
N PHE A 303 9.26 -1.44 -1.33
CA PHE A 303 10.61 -1.95 -1.55
C PHE A 303 10.70 -3.01 -2.65
N ASP A 304 9.64 -3.20 -3.42
CA ASP A 304 9.60 -4.14 -4.54
C ASP A 304 10.43 -3.64 -5.75
N ALA A 305 10.31 -4.31 -6.90
CA ALA A 305 11.07 -3.95 -8.11
C ALA A 305 10.51 -2.72 -8.85
N LEU A 306 9.28 -2.32 -8.55
CA LEU A 306 8.54 -1.22 -9.17
C LEU A 306 8.62 0.05 -8.31
N GLY A 307 8.89 -0.08 -7.02
CA GLY A 307 9.14 1.00 -6.07
C GLY A 307 7.89 1.42 -5.30
N ASP A 308 8.02 2.45 -4.47
CA ASP A 308 6.95 3.08 -3.70
C ASP A 308 5.80 3.58 -4.60
N ASP A 309 4.72 2.81 -4.66
CA ASP A 309 3.45 3.13 -5.32
C ASP A 309 2.45 3.82 -4.37
N ASP A 310 2.66 3.74 -3.06
CA ASP A 310 2.05 4.56 -2.00
C ASP A 310 2.55 6.03 -2.03
N ASP A 311 2.48 6.68 -3.20
CA ASP A 311 2.99 8.03 -3.45
C ASP A 311 1.91 9.07 -3.83
N GLY A 312 0.64 8.67 -3.84
CA GLY A 312 -0.50 9.48 -4.25
C GLY A 312 -0.99 10.49 -3.23
N VAL A 313 -0.83 10.26 -1.93
CA VAL A 313 -1.40 11.09 -0.86
C VAL A 313 -0.32 11.78 -0.03
N THR A 314 -0.43 13.10 0.09
CA THR A 314 0.49 13.92 0.89
C THR A 314 -0.24 14.90 1.80
N LEU A 315 0.25 15.08 3.04
CA LEU A 315 -0.28 16.11 3.93
C LEU A 315 0.22 17.51 3.51
N LEU A 316 -0.71 18.43 3.23
CA LEU A 316 -0.40 19.85 3.07
C LEU A 316 -0.38 20.58 4.43
N THR A 317 -1.12 20.07 5.39
CA THR A 317 -1.09 20.48 6.80
C THR A 317 -1.13 19.24 7.69
N ASN A 318 -0.44 19.30 8.83
CA ASN A 318 -0.43 18.19 9.79
C ASN A 318 -1.84 17.86 10.30
N PHE A 319 -2.04 16.59 10.66
CA PHE A 319 -3.21 16.21 11.43
C PHE A 319 -3.07 16.72 12.87
N GLU A 320 -3.84 17.76 13.17
CA GLU A 320 -3.96 18.32 14.50
C GLU A 320 -5.33 17.96 15.07
N LYS A 321 -5.34 17.32 16.24
CA LYS A 321 -6.55 16.84 16.91
C LYS A 321 -7.62 17.92 16.99
N GLY A 322 -8.81 17.62 16.48
CA GLY A 322 -9.94 18.53 16.48
C GLY A 322 -9.79 19.74 15.55
N LEU A 323 -8.89 19.71 14.57
CA LEU A 323 -8.77 20.72 13.50
C LEU A 323 -9.02 20.10 12.12
N ASP A 324 -9.32 20.97 11.15
CA ASP A 324 -9.40 20.57 9.74
C ASP A 324 -8.00 20.60 9.15
N SER A 325 -7.64 19.53 8.45
CA SER A 325 -6.38 19.37 7.75
C SER A 325 -6.60 19.33 6.24
N LEU A 326 -5.57 19.60 5.46
CA LEU A 326 -5.60 19.51 4.01
C LEU A 326 -4.64 18.42 3.56
N ILE A 327 -5.14 17.51 2.74
CA ILE A 327 -4.32 16.54 2.01
C ILE A 327 -4.32 16.91 0.52
N ASN A 328 -3.28 16.52 -0.19
CA ASN A 328 -3.23 16.52 -1.64
C ASN A 328 -3.23 15.06 -2.11
N VAL A 329 -4.15 14.74 -3.01
CA VAL A 329 -4.24 13.44 -3.68
C VAL A 329 -3.97 13.63 -5.16
N ASN A 330 -2.83 13.12 -5.63
CA ASN A 330 -2.49 13.14 -7.04
C ASN A 330 -3.15 11.93 -7.70
N VAL A 331 -3.90 12.13 -8.79
CA VAL A 331 -4.70 11.08 -9.41
C VAL A 331 -4.42 11.01 -10.91
N VAL A 332 -4.38 9.81 -11.48
CA VAL A 332 -4.53 9.57 -12.91
C VAL A 332 -5.96 9.12 -13.17
N GLY A 333 -6.62 9.67 -14.20
CA GLY A 333 -8.02 9.35 -14.49
C GLY A 333 -9.05 10.21 -13.76
N THR A 334 -10.28 9.71 -13.66
CA THR A 334 -11.39 10.35 -12.95
C THR A 334 -12.20 9.29 -12.19
N GLY A 335 -12.53 9.55 -10.93
CA GLY A 335 -13.23 8.59 -10.09
C GLY A 335 -13.69 9.21 -8.77
N TYR A 336 -13.84 8.37 -7.76
CA TYR A 336 -14.23 8.73 -6.41
C TYR A 336 -13.20 8.20 -5.41
N LEU A 337 -12.73 9.10 -4.56
CA LEU A 337 -11.86 8.79 -3.43
C LEU A 337 -12.70 8.45 -2.21
N GLN A 338 -12.35 7.35 -1.54
CA GLN A 338 -12.71 7.02 -0.17
C GLN A 338 -11.47 7.13 0.72
N GLY A 339 -11.68 7.34 2.02
CA GLY A 339 -10.57 7.41 2.97
C GLY A 339 -10.99 7.10 4.39
N TRP A 340 -10.12 6.42 5.12
CA TRP A 340 -10.29 6.04 6.52
C TRP A 340 -9.08 6.45 7.35
N ALA A 341 -9.29 6.73 8.63
CA ALA A 341 -8.21 6.98 9.58
C ALA A 341 -8.57 6.45 10.97
N ASP A 342 -7.79 5.49 11.47
CA ASP A 342 -7.96 4.89 12.81
C ASP A 342 -7.55 5.93 13.87
N TRP A 343 -8.53 6.73 14.28
CA TRP A 343 -8.32 7.85 15.17
C TRP A 343 -8.10 7.40 16.60
N ASP A 344 -8.66 6.26 17.01
CA ASP A 344 -8.53 5.73 18.36
C ASP A 344 -7.40 4.69 18.52
N MET A 345 -6.70 4.37 17.42
CA MET A 345 -5.58 3.44 17.31
C MET A 345 -5.94 2.04 17.83
N ASN A 346 -7.18 1.60 17.59
CA ASN A 346 -7.65 0.29 18.05
C ASN A 346 -7.26 -0.87 17.14
N GLY A 347 -6.69 -0.58 15.96
CA GLY A 347 -6.24 -1.59 15.01
C GLY A 347 -7.30 -1.99 13.98
N SER A 348 -8.38 -1.23 13.82
CA SER A 348 -9.42 -1.45 12.80
C SER A 348 -9.96 -0.11 12.28
N PHE A 349 -10.59 -0.12 11.10
CA PHE A 349 -11.32 1.04 10.59
C PHE A 349 -12.80 0.93 10.98
N ASP A 350 -13.20 1.69 11.99
CA ASP A 350 -14.57 1.74 12.47
C ASP A 350 -15.48 2.61 11.56
N ALA A 351 -16.80 2.46 11.71
CA ALA A 351 -17.77 3.15 10.88
C ALA A 351 -17.71 4.70 11.01
N ASP A 352 -17.27 5.23 12.14
CA ASP A 352 -17.06 6.67 12.35
C ASP A 352 -15.65 7.17 11.98
N GLU A 353 -14.83 6.29 11.40
CA GLU A 353 -13.46 6.57 10.96
C GLU A 353 -13.34 6.74 9.44
N GLN A 354 -14.44 6.61 8.70
CA GLN A 354 -14.49 7.05 7.31
C GLN A 354 -14.43 8.57 7.23
N ILE A 355 -13.28 9.08 6.81
CA ILE A 355 -12.96 10.52 6.74
C ILE A 355 -13.28 11.13 5.38
N ILE A 356 -13.35 10.31 4.33
CA ILE A 356 -13.69 10.72 2.97
C ILE A 356 -14.67 9.70 2.39
N LEU A 357 -15.80 10.20 1.89
CA LEU A 357 -16.84 9.38 1.24
C LEU A 357 -17.20 9.99 -0.13
N ASN A 358 -16.97 9.22 -1.19
CA ASN A 358 -17.33 9.57 -2.57
C ASN A 358 -16.79 10.93 -3.04
N HIS A 359 -15.57 11.30 -2.66
CA HIS A 359 -15.00 12.57 -3.10
C HIS A 359 -14.61 12.47 -4.57
N ALA A 360 -15.30 13.19 -5.46
CA ALA A 360 -14.99 13.15 -6.88
C ALA A 360 -13.59 13.72 -7.14
N VAL A 361 -12.75 12.94 -7.81
CA VAL A 361 -11.37 13.29 -8.16
C VAL A 361 -11.18 13.31 -9.67
N THR A 362 -10.24 14.13 -10.13
CA THR A 362 -9.85 14.22 -11.53
C THR A 362 -8.34 14.21 -11.68
N THR A 363 -7.86 13.97 -12.89
CA THR A 363 -6.43 13.85 -13.17
C THR A 363 -5.63 15.06 -12.66
N GLY A 364 -4.56 14.79 -11.92
CA GLY A 364 -3.68 15.76 -11.27
C GLY A 364 -3.96 15.91 -9.78
N ALA A 365 -3.52 17.05 -9.23
CA ALA A 365 -3.61 17.36 -7.80
C ALA A 365 -5.04 17.71 -7.36
N ASN A 366 -5.58 16.97 -6.38
CA ASN A 366 -6.86 17.21 -5.74
C ASN A 366 -6.62 17.56 -4.26
N VAL A 367 -6.97 18.78 -3.84
CA VAL A 367 -6.84 19.20 -2.43
C VAL A 367 -8.11 18.86 -1.68
N VAL A 368 -8.01 17.94 -0.72
CA VAL A 368 -9.15 17.40 0.03
C VAL A 368 -9.05 17.82 1.49
N PRO A 369 -10.08 18.47 2.07
CA PRO A 369 -10.13 18.74 3.50
C PRO A 369 -10.50 17.48 4.28
N VAL A 370 -9.75 17.17 5.33
CA VAL A 370 -9.97 16.06 6.26
C VAL A 370 -10.23 16.63 7.65
N ARG A 371 -11.31 16.19 8.29
CA ARG A 371 -11.60 16.54 9.68
C ARG A 371 -10.89 15.55 10.61
N VAL A 372 -9.92 16.01 11.40
CA VAL A 372 -9.33 15.19 12.46
C VAL A 372 -10.29 15.17 13.64
N ASN A 373 -10.65 13.96 14.10
CA ASN A 373 -11.67 13.79 15.14
C ASN A 373 -11.26 14.50 16.46
N ASP A 374 -12.25 15.05 17.17
CA ASP A 374 -12.05 15.70 18.47
C ASP A 374 -11.55 14.74 19.55
N ASP A 375 -11.78 13.43 19.36
CA ASP A 375 -11.36 12.38 20.28
C ASP A 375 -10.11 11.61 19.82
N ALA A 376 -9.55 11.94 18.64
CA ALA A 376 -8.37 11.28 18.09
C ALA A 376 -7.21 11.18 19.10
N LEU A 377 -6.53 10.05 19.15
CA LEU A 377 -5.33 9.87 19.97
C LEU A 377 -4.12 10.54 19.31
N ILE A 378 -3.22 11.06 20.15
CA ILE A 378 -1.96 11.65 19.69
C ILE A 378 -0.97 10.52 19.42
N GLY A 379 -0.41 10.48 18.21
CA GLY A 379 0.48 9.40 17.77
C GLY A 379 0.29 9.05 16.30
N ASN A 380 0.76 7.86 15.93
CA ASN A 380 0.69 7.33 14.58
C ASN A 380 -0.67 6.67 14.35
N VAL A 381 -1.45 7.23 13.43
CA VAL A 381 -2.74 6.67 13.00
C VAL A 381 -2.55 5.98 11.67
N GLN A 382 -3.18 4.81 11.53
CA GLN A 382 -3.26 4.17 10.23
C GLN A 382 -4.35 4.80 9.39
N THR A 383 -4.09 4.94 8.10
CA THR A 383 -5.03 5.49 7.13
C THR A 383 -5.02 4.63 5.89
N ARG A 384 -6.17 4.58 5.22
CA ARG A 384 -6.35 3.91 3.94
C ARG A 384 -7.06 4.84 3.00
N PHE A 385 -6.61 4.92 1.75
CA PHE A 385 -7.25 5.64 0.68
C PHE A 385 -7.56 4.67 -0.45
N ARG A 386 -8.77 4.78 -1.01
CA ARG A 386 -9.18 3.94 -2.14
C ARG A 386 -9.74 4.82 -3.22
N VAL A 387 -9.16 4.78 -4.41
CA VAL A 387 -9.72 5.44 -5.59
C VAL A 387 -10.41 4.39 -6.47
N SER A 388 -11.59 4.68 -6.99
CA SER A 388 -12.28 3.81 -7.94
C SER A 388 -13.30 4.57 -8.76
N SER A 389 -13.76 4.00 -9.88
CA SER A 389 -14.95 4.51 -10.56
C SER A 389 -16.24 4.25 -9.75
N LEU A 390 -16.18 3.31 -8.79
CA LEU A 390 -17.27 2.96 -7.89
C LEU A 390 -17.42 3.95 -6.72
N VAL A 391 -18.66 4.09 -6.24
CA VAL A 391 -19.02 4.86 -5.05
C VAL A 391 -19.31 3.93 -3.87
N ASN A 392 -19.22 4.44 -2.65
CA ASN A 392 -19.49 3.78 -1.37
C ASN A 392 -18.71 2.48 -1.17
N LEU A 393 -17.43 2.45 -1.58
CA LEU A 393 -16.57 1.32 -1.28
C LEU A 393 -16.34 1.21 0.24
N PRO A 394 -16.33 0.00 0.80
CA PRO A 394 -15.88 -0.23 2.17
C PRO A 394 -14.35 -0.09 2.28
N SER A 395 -13.80 -0.16 3.50
CA SER A 395 -12.36 -0.09 3.73
C SER A 395 -11.62 -1.36 3.30
N ASP A 396 -12.35 -2.44 3.00
CA ASP A 396 -11.84 -3.78 2.68
C ASP A 396 -12.52 -4.34 1.41
N GLY A 397 -12.13 -5.54 0.98
CA GLY A 397 -12.71 -6.27 -0.13
C GLY A 397 -12.43 -5.72 -1.53
N TYR A 398 -12.91 -6.45 -2.52
CA TYR A 398 -12.69 -6.14 -3.94
C TYR A 398 -13.43 -4.89 -4.40
N ALA A 399 -12.70 -3.96 -4.99
CA ALA A 399 -13.24 -2.90 -5.83
C ALA A 399 -12.83 -3.17 -7.28
N GLY A 400 -13.70 -2.81 -8.22
CA GLY A 400 -13.48 -3.00 -9.65
C GLY A 400 -12.13 -2.46 -10.13
N ASP A 401 -12.11 -1.22 -10.64
CA ASP A 401 -10.87 -0.53 -11.02
C ASP A 401 -10.36 0.35 -9.89
N GLY A 402 -9.10 0.80 -10.03
CA GLY A 402 -8.50 1.81 -9.18
C GLY A 402 -7.32 1.25 -8.39
N GLU A 403 -7.15 1.78 -7.18
CA GLU A 403 -6.01 1.50 -6.32
C GLU A 403 -6.39 1.68 -4.84
N VAL A 404 -5.71 0.96 -3.95
CA VAL A 404 -5.67 1.13 -2.52
C VAL A 404 -4.27 1.56 -2.10
N GLU A 405 -4.16 2.71 -1.42
CA GLU A 405 -2.91 3.14 -0.80
C GLU A 405 -3.10 3.28 0.71
N ASP A 406 -2.11 2.88 1.50
CA ASP A 406 -2.16 2.87 2.96
C ASP A 406 -1.04 3.76 3.55
N TYR A 407 -1.32 4.49 4.63
CA TYR A 407 -0.31 5.40 5.20
C TYR A 407 -0.39 5.50 6.71
N VAL A 408 0.77 5.66 7.34
CA VAL A 408 0.89 6.11 8.73
C VAL A 408 1.08 7.63 8.79
N PHE A 409 0.09 8.35 9.34
CA PHE A 409 0.21 9.77 9.62
C PHE A 409 0.31 10.09 11.13
N ASP A 410 1.01 11.16 11.49
CA ASP A 410 1.09 11.63 12.87
C ASP A 410 -0.10 12.57 13.20
N VAL A 411 -0.89 12.21 14.21
CA VAL A 411 -1.84 13.12 14.87
C VAL A 411 -1.15 13.81 16.04
N THR A 412 -1.30 15.13 16.11
CA THR A 412 -0.66 15.98 17.12
C THR A 412 -1.65 16.86 17.88
N ASP A 413 -1.24 17.38 19.04
CA ASP A 413 -2.02 18.40 19.76
C ASP A 413 -2.06 19.70 18.94
N PRO A 414 -3.15 20.48 18.99
CA PRO A 414 -3.21 21.79 18.35
C PRO A 414 -2.02 22.70 18.68
N GLY A 415 -1.48 23.37 17.65
CA GLY A 415 -0.29 24.22 17.71
C GLY A 415 1.03 23.44 17.75
N THR A 416 0.98 22.13 17.53
CA THR A 416 2.16 21.26 17.45
C THR A 416 2.49 20.99 16.00
N THR A 417 3.75 21.12 15.63
CA THR A 417 4.26 20.81 14.31
C THR A 417 5.34 19.76 14.45
N ILE A 418 5.27 18.72 13.63
CA ILE A 418 6.35 17.76 13.45
C ILE A 418 7.15 18.19 12.22
N GLN A 419 8.46 18.34 12.37
CA GLN A 419 9.37 18.48 11.23
C GLN A 419 10.26 17.25 11.18
N THR A 420 10.30 16.59 10.03
CA THR A 420 11.09 15.38 9.80
C THR A 420 12.09 15.67 8.68
N SER A 421 13.31 15.16 8.80
CA SER A 421 14.26 15.18 7.68
C SER A 421 13.90 14.12 6.65
N ASP A 422 14.45 14.24 5.44
CA ASP A 422 14.60 13.09 4.56
C ASP A 422 15.40 11.99 5.27
N TYR A 423 15.34 10.77 4.74
CA TYR A 423 16.24 9.72 5.18
C TYR A 423 17.64 9.88 4.59
N TYR A 424 18.63 9.45 5.36
CA TYR A 424 20.03 9.41 4.98
C TYR A 424 20.63 8.03 5.26
N THR A 425 21.46 7.55 4.34
CA THR A 425 22.36 6.43 4.60
C THR A 425 23.72 6.95 5.03
N ALA A 426 24.20 6.56 6.20
CA ALA A 426 25.59 6.72 6.60
C ALA A 426 26.33 5.37 6.50
N ALA A 427 27.46 5.36 5.82
CA ALA A 427 28.26 4.18 5.55
C ALA A 427 29.71 4.44 5.96
N PHE A 428 30.34 3.47 6.61
CA PHE A 428 31.67 3.60 7.20
C PHE A 428 32.57 2.42 6.88
N GLU A 429 33.87 2.71 6.85
CA GLU A 429 34.98 1.79 7.06
C GLU A 429 35.42 1.86 8.54
N ASP A 430 35.78 0.72 9.14
CA ASP A 430 36.15 0.61 10.55
C ASP A 430 37.66 0.47 10.80
N ASN A 431 38.45 0.37 9.73
CA ASN A 431 39.89 0.14 9.77
C ASN A 431 40.76 1.39 9.93
N TRP A 432 40.19 2.60 10.06
CA TRP A 432 40.96 3.83 10.19
C TRP A 432 42.00 3.74 11.34
N PRO A 433 43.27 4.17 11.13
CA PRO A 433 43.80 4.93 9.99
C PRO A 433 44.29 4.11 8.80
N GLU A 434 44.19 2.78 8.84
CA GLU A 434 44.48 1.91 7.70
C GLU A 434 43.32 1.90 6.68
N MET A 435 43.65 1.64 5.42
CA MET A 435 42.66 1.65 4.34
C MET A 435 41.72 0.43 4.32
N GLY A 436 42.19 -0.76 4.72
CA GLY A 436 41.35 -1.97 4.63
C GLY A 436 41.05 -2.41 3.19
N ASP A 437 39.87 -3.01 2.99
CA ASP A 437 39.27 -3.47 1.73
C ASP A 437 38.34 -2.45 1.06
N PHE A 438 37.93 -1.40 1.78
CA PHE A 438 37.30 -0.20 1.22
C PHE A 438 35.98 -0.45 0.48
N ASP A 439 35.15 -1.34 1.01
CA ASP A 439 33.82 -1.66 0.50
C ASP A 439 32.70 -0.80 1.13
N LEU A 440 33.02 0.02 2.13
CA LEU A 440 32.13 0.92 2.88
C LEU A 440 30.90 0.21 3.46
N ASN A 441 31.03 -1.05 3.85
CA ASN A 441 29.92 -1.83 4.41
C ASN A 441 30.13 -2.26 5.87
N ASP A 442 31.25 -1.87 6.51
CA ASP A 442 31.58 -2.25 7.89
C ASP A 442 30.46 -1.87 8.88
N VAL A 443 29.92 -0.65 8.72
CA VAL A 443 28.69 -0.20 9.37
C VAL A 443 27.90 0.65 8.38
N VAL A 444 26.68 0.20 8.06
CA VAL A 444 25.73 0.97 7.23
C VAL A 444 24.45 1.20 8.02
N THR A 445 24.00 2.44 8.08
CA THR A 445 22.77 2.81 8.79
C THR A 445 21.91 3.76 7.97
N TYR A 446 20.62 3.46 7.88
CA TYR A 446 19.60 4.26 7.23
C TYR A 446 18.74 4.93 8.31
N TYR A 447 18.71 6.26 8.37
CA TYR A 447 18.13 6.99 9.50
C TYR A 447 17.55 8.34 9.09
N ARG A 448 16.72 8.90 9.97
CA ARG A 448 16.18 10.25 9.87
C ARG A 448 16.09 10.91 11.25
N SER A 449 15.81 12.21 11.24
CA SER A 449 15.65 13.02 12.45
C SER A 449 14.31 13.74 12.47
N LYS A 450 13.78 13.98 13.67
CA LYS A 450 12.46 14.59 13.88
C LYS A 450 12.49 15.61 15.01
N LEU A 451 11.81 16.74 14.80
CA LEU A 451 11.52 17.77 15.79
C LEU A 451 10.02 17.78 16.09
N VAL A 452 9.66 17.73 17.36
CA VAL A 452 8.30 18.04 17.82
C VAL A 452 8.31 19.47 18.35
N ILE A 453 7.65 20.38 17.65
CA ILE A 453 7.66 21.82 17.92
C ILE A 453 6.28 22.23 18.41
N LYS A 454 6.20 23.04 19.46
CA LYS A 454 4.96 23.68 19.89
C LYS A 454 5.17 25.17 20.09
N ASP A 455 4.35 25.97 19.41
CA ASP A 455 4.44 27.44 19.45
C ASP A 455 5.86 27.99 19.18
N GLY A 456 6.61 27.32 18.29
CA GLY A 456 7.99 27.69 17.90
C GLY A 456 9.11 27.20 18.84
N ASN A 457 8.78 26.45 19.89
CA ASN A 457 9.75 25.81 20.78
C ASN A 457 9.82 24.31 20.52
N VAL A 458 11.02 23.74 20.47
CA VAL A 458 11.22 22.31 20.27
C VAL A 458 11.00 21.60 21.61
N LEU A 459 9.93 20.82 21.70
CA LEU A 459 9.60 20.00 22.86
C LEU A 459 10.42 18.71 22.88
N ARG A 460 10.78 18.18 21.70
CA ARG A 460 11.48 16.91 21.56
C ARG A 460 12.29 16.85 20.27
N PHE A 461 13.48 16.26 20.35
CA PHE A 461 14.29 15.85 19.19
C PHE A 461 14.40 14.32 19.19
N ASP A 462 14.18 13.71 18.03
CA ASP A 462 14.29 12.26 17.85
C ASP A 462 15.28 11.94 16.70
N ILE A 463 16.03 10.86 16.84
CA ILE A 463 16.73 10.18 15.74
C ILE A 463 16.26 8.74 15.72
N GLU A 464 15.88 8.24 14.55
CA GLU A 464 15.44 6.86 14.35
C GLU A 464 16.00 6.30 13.07
N GLY A 465 16.22 4.99 13.05
CA GLY A 465 16.76 4.33 11.89
C GLY A 465 17.01 2.85 12.10
N THR A 466 17.65 2.28 11.09
CA THR A 466 18.00 0.88 10.99
C THR A 466 19.49 0.75 10.69
N VAL A 467 20.13 -0.26 11.28
CA VAL A 467 21.47 -0.68 10.86
C VAL A 467 21.29 -1.74 9.78
N THR A 468 21.50 -1.33 8.52
CA THR A 468 21.17 -2.10 7.32
C THR A 468 22.25 -3.13 6.97
N ALA A 469 23.49 -2.90 7.41
CA ALA A 469 24.59 -3.85 7.25
C ALA A 469 25.68 -3.70 8.32
N TYR A 470 26.41 -4.80 8.53
CA TYR A 470 27.57 -4.87 9.41
C TYR A 470 28.60 -5.87 8.87
N GLY A 471 29.49 -5.40 7.98
CA GLY A 471 30.64 -6.13 7.41
C GLY A 471 31.86 -6.25 8.35
N ALA A 472 31.76 -5.70 9.55
CA ALA A 472 32.93 -5.51 10.40
C ALA A 472 33.37 -6.71 11.26
N SER A 473 34.68 -6.94 11.30
CA SER A 473 35.30 -7.84 12.28
C SER A 473 35.49 -7.20 13.66
N TYR A 474 35.69 -5.88 13.74
CA TYR A 474 35.81 -5.19 15.01
C TYR A 474 34.46 -5.01 15.70
N LYS A 475 34.50 -4.51 16.93
CA LYS A 475 33.31 -4.07 17.64
C LYS A 475 33.18 -2.58 17.40
N ASN A 476 32.12 -2.16 16.72
CA ASN A 476 31.87 -0.75 16.46
C ASN A 476 30.69 -0.26 17.31
N GLY A 477 30.84 0.89 17.95
CA GLY A 477 29.73 1.70 18.44
C GLY A 477 29.26 2.66 17.36
N LEU A 478 28.06 3.19 17.52
CA LEU A 478 27.41 4.10 16.56
C LEU A 478 26.80 5.28 17.31
N ALA A 479 27.12 6.49 16.85
CA ALA A 479 26.74 7.74 17.50
C ALA A 479 26.56 8.89 16.50
N TRP A 480 25.96 9.98 16.98
CA TRP A 480 25.81 11.23 16.25
C TRP A 480 26.32 12.38 17.10
N LYS A 481 27.09 13.28 16.49
CA LYS A 481 27.40 14.59 17.03
C LYS A 481 26.29 15.56 16.62
N LEU A 482 25.68 16.21 17.60
CA LEU A 482 24.53 17.11 17.41
C LEU A 482 24.90 18.55 17.75
N GLU A 483 24.07 19.47 17.27
CA GLU A 483 24.15 20.90 17.56
C GLU A 483 22.76 21.51 17.79
N GLY A 484 22.73 22.76 18.26
CA GLY A 484 21.50 23.53 18.47
C GLY A 484 20.92 23.51 19.89
N PHE A 485 21.39 22.61 20.75
CA PHE A 485 21.02 22.52 22.17
C PHE A 485 22.15 21.92 23.03
N SER A 486 21.97 21.90 24.35
CA SER A 486 22.92 21.29 25.31
C SER A 486 22.35 20.06 26.01
N GLU A 487 23.20 19.13 26.46
CA GLU A 487 22.78 17.95 27.25
C GLU A 487 21.93 18.35 28.48
N SER A 488 22.22 19.51 29.09
CA SER A 488 21.50 20.02 30.25
C SER A 488 20.06 20.42 29.96
N ASP A 489 19.72 20.72 28.71
CA ASP A 489 18.38 21.16 28.31
C ASP A 489 17.43 19.95 28.24
N VAL A 490 17.98 18.75 28.02
CA VAL A 490 17.24 17.50 27.90
C VAL A 490 16.82 16.98 29.28
N ASN A 491 15.58 16.49 29.36
CA ASN A 491 15.08 15.76 30.51
C ASN A 491 15.50 14.29 30.42
N LEU A 492 16.65 13.98 31.04
CA LEU A 492 17.24 12.64 31.02
C LEU A 492 16.34 11.55 31.65
N ASP A 493 15.45 11.91 32.58
CA ASP A 493 14.53 10.95 33.20
C ASP A 493 13.49 10.43 32.20
N THR A 494 13.08 11.31 31.27
CA THR A 494 12.10 10.99 30.22
C THR A 494 12.73 10.65 28.87
N ALA A 495 14.04 10.86 28.70
CA ALA A 495 14.76 10.46 27.50
C ALA A 495 14.78 8.94 27.34
N ARG A 496 14.64 8.48 26.08
CA ARG A 496 14.50 7.07 25.73
C ARG A 496 15.53 6.68 24.69
N VAL A 497 16.10 5.50 24.86
CA VAL A 497 16.81 4.77 23.82
C VAL A 497 16.05 3.48 23.61
N THR A 498 15.61 3.23 22.39
CA THR A 498 14.87 2.03 21.99
C THR A 498 15.74 1.25 21.03
N LYS A 499 15.72 -0.09 21.17
CA LYS A 499 16.36 -1.02 20.25
C LYS A 499 15.39 -2.13 19.92
N ASN A 500 15.16 -2.41 18.64
CA ASN A 500 14.22 -3.43 18.16
C ASN A 500 12.84 -3.29 18.84
N GLY A 501 12.31 -2.06 18.88
CA GLY A 501 11.04 -1.73 19.55
C GLY A 501 11.05 -1.75 21.09
N VAL A 502 12.14 -2.19 21.74
CA VAL A 502 12.22 -2.29 23.21
C VAL A 502 12.94 -1.08 23.83
N THR A 503 12.23 -0.32 24.68
CA THR A 503 12.83 0.79 25.44
C THR A 503 13.85 0.30 26.48
N ARG A 504 15.07 0.85 26.43
CA ARG A 504 16.16 0.63 27.39
C ARG A 504 16.15 1.72 28.47
N SER A 505 15.21 1.61 29.41
CA SER A 505 14.89 2.66 30.41
C SER A 505 16.05 3.20 31.25
N ASN A 506 17.07 2.37 31.51
CA ASN A 506 18.24 2.74 32.32
C ASN A 506 19.45 3.18 31.49
N ILE A 507 19.34 3.29 30.16
CA ILE A 507 20.44 3.72 29.30
C ILE A 507 20.37 5.23 29.07
N SER A 508 21.51 5.91 29.21
CA SER A 508 21.67 7.32 28.87
C SER A 508 21.86 7.44 27.36
N PRO A 509 21.07 8.28 26.66
CA PRO A 509 21.29 8.53 25.23
C PRO A 509 22.64 9.18 24.97
N PHE A 510 23.23 9.88 25.94
CA PHE A 510 24.49 10.60 25.74
C PHE A 510 25.73 9.72 25.88
N THR A 511 25.63 8.53 26.47
CA THR A 511 26.78 7.63 26.66
C THR A 511 26.56 6.25 26.05
N GLY A 512 25.31 5.85 25.82
CA GLY A 512 24.96 4.47 25.44
C GLY A 512 25.15 3.47 26.58
N GLU A 513 25.43 3.96 27.79
CA GLU A 513 25.68 3.19 29.01
C GLU A 513 24.60 3.45 30.06
N ASP A 514 24.71 2.83 31.23
CA ASP A 514 23.79 3.05 32.35
C ASP A 514 23.73 4.56 32.74
N LYS A 515 22.53 5.08 33.04
CA LYS A 515 22.29 6.49 33.41
C LYS A 515 23.08 6.94 34.66
N SER A 516 23.59 6.01 35.46
CA SER A 516 24.51 6.31 36.58
C SER A 516 25.93 6.67 36.14
N VAL A 517 26.33 6.33 34.91
CA VAL A 517 27.61 6.73 34.33
C VAL A 517 27.52 8.19 33.90
N ALA A 518 28.38 9.03 34.50
CA ALA A 518 28.42 10.45 34.16
C ALA A 518 28.85 10.64 32.71
N SER A 519 28.12 11.50 31.98
CA SER A 519 28.55 11.96 30.65
C SER A 519 29.94 12.60 30.77
N PRO A 520 30.86 12.31 29.83
CA PRO A 520 32.17 12.95 29.80
C PRO A 520 32.08 14.46 29.52
N GLY A 521 30.91 14.94 29.06
CA GLY A 521 30.68 16.32 28.64
C GLY A 521 31.40 16.66 27.34
N GLY A 522 31.47 17.96 27.03
CA GLY A 522 32.06 18.46 25.79
C GLY A 522 31.01 18.59 24.68
N ASP A 523 31.36 18.17 23.47
CA ASP A 523 30.44 18.11 22.34
C ASP A 523 29.22 17.24 22.67
N LEU A 524 28.05 17.69 22.19
CA LEU A 524 26.80 16.98 22.34
C LEU A 524 26.81 15.75 21.44
N VAL A 525 26.78 14.56 22.06
CA VAL A 525 26.81 13.28 21.36
C VAL A 525 25.67 12.41 21.87
N VAL A 526 24.98 11.74 20.95
CA VAL A 526 24.04 10.67 21.27
C VAL A 526 24.53 9.34 20.71
N VAL A 527 24.28 8.25 21.44
CA VAL A 527 24.83 6.92 21.17
C VAL A 527 23.68 5.93 21.00
N ALA A 528 23.55 5.34 19.80
CA ALA A 528 22.56 4.30 19.54
C ALA A 528 23.03 2.95 20.08
N SER A 529 24.31 2.63 19.89
CA SER A 529 24.94 1.42 20.42
C SER A 529 26.39 1.65 20.78
N THR A 530 26.84 1.00 21.84
CA THR A 530 28.26 0.93 22.23
C THR A 530 28.98 -0.27 21.60
N ASN A 531 28.24 -1.21 21.02
CA ASN A 531 28.76 -2.44 20.41
C ASN A 531 27.71 -3.10 19.49
N LEU A 532 27.65 -2.64 18.24
CA LEU A 532 26.78 -3.15 17.20
C LEU A 532 26.95 -4.65 16.96
N LYS A 533 28.19 -5.15 16.95
CA LYS A 533 28.47 -6.59 16.78
C LYS A 533 27.77 -7.49 17.80
N GLY A 534 27.59 -7.00 19.03
CA GLY A 534 26.86 -7.74 20.06
C GLY A 534 25.35 -7.51 20.02
N ASP A 535 24.92 -6.49 19.29
CA ASP A 535 23.56 -6.02 19.25
C ASP A 535 22.78 -6.54 18.02
N ILE A 536 23.47 -6.79 16.91
CA ILE A 536 22.94 -7.29 15.64
C ILE A 536 22.92 -8.83 15.65
N PRO A 537 21.84 -9.48 15.18
CA PRO A 537 21.74 -10.94 15.10
C PRO A 537 22.55 -11.49 13.90
N ILE A 538 23.87 -11.48 13.99
CA ILE A 538 24.74 -12.02 12.93
C ILE A 538 24.62 -13.55 12.89
N ASN A 539 24.15 -14.09 11.75
CA ASN A 539 24.11 -15.53 11.55
C ASN A 539 25.52 -16.09 11.36
N PRO A 540 25.96 -17.11 12.12
CA PRO A 540 27.29 -17.70 11.96
C PRO A 540 27.60 -18.24 10.56
N GLU A 541 26.59 -18.61 9.78
CA GLU A 541 26.75 -19.08 8.39
C GLU A 541 27.09 -17.94 7.42
N CYS A 542 26.66 -16.72 7.74
CA CYS A 542 26.84 -15.53 6.91
C CYS A 542 28.14 -14.79 7.28
N GLY A 543 28.59 -14.94 8.53
CA GLY A 543 29.84 -14.38 9.04
C GLY A 543 29.74 -12.91 9.44
N PHE A 544 29.10 -12.13 8.57
CA PHE A 544 28.73 -10.73 8.74
C PHE A 544 27.21 -10.56 8.54
N HIS A 545 26.70 -9.34 8.69
CA HIS A 545 25.28 -9.06 8.51
C HIS A 545 25.04 -8.31 7.20
N ARG A 546 24.31 -8.94 6.28
CA ARG A 546 23.82 -8.37 5.02
C ARG A 546 24.94 -7.83 4.12
N THR A 547 26.11 -8.48 4.11
CA THR A 547 27.22 -8.10 3.22
C THR A 547 27.74 -9.26 2.37
N ASN A 548 27.60 -10.50 2.85
CA ASN A 548 28.20 -11.67 2.22
C ASN A 548 27.29 -12.28 1.14
N PRO A 549 27.59 -12.15 -0.16
CA PRO A 549 26.71 -12.58 -1.28
C PRO A 549 26.41 -14.09 -1.32
N SER A 550 27.12 -14.89 -0.52
CA SER A 550 26.86 -16.34 -0.41
C SER A 550 25.87 -16.72 0.70
N CYS A 551 25.47 -15.76 1.55
CA CYS A 551 24.48 -15.97 2.60
C CYS A 551 23.07 -16.05 2.02
N SER A 552 22.23 -16.92 2.60
CA SER A 552 20.82 -16.99 2.25
C SER A 552 20.07 -15.83 2.90
N ILE A 553 19.37 -15.04 2.08
CA ILE A 553 18.49 -13.92 2.48
C ILE A 553 17.60 -14.28 3.68
N SER A 554 17.00 -15.48 3.66
CA SER A 554 16.11 -15.94 4.74
C SER A 554 16.77 -16.03 6.12
N LEU A 555 18.11 -16.02 6.19
CA LEU A 555 18.88 -16.04 7.43
C LEU A 555 19.18 -14.63 7.95
N GLU A 556 18.91 -13.60 7.16
CA GLU A 556 19.23 -12.18 7.42
C GLU A 556 18.02 -11.26 7.27
N SER A 557 16.81 -11.82 7.37
CA SER A 557 15.55 -11.07 7.27
C SER A 557 15.25 -10.16 8.46
N THR A 558 16.12 -10.14 9.48
CA THR A 558 15.94 -9.29 10.66
C THR A 558 17.03 -8.23 10.73
N GLU A 559 16.63 -6.96 10.69
CA GLU A 559 17.53 -5.83 10.88
C GLU A 559 17.46 -5.30 12.32
N MET A 560 18.51 -4.59 12.76
CA MET A 560 18.48 -3.88 14.04
C MET A 560 17.91 -2.48 13.86
N THR A 561 16.76 -2.21 14.46
CA THR A 561 16.19 -0.86 14.53
C THR A 561 16.58 -0.16 15.83
N PHE A 562 16.71 1.16 15.77
CA PHE A 562 16.97 2.00 16.93
C PHE A 562 16.17 3.30 16.88
N SER A 563 15.90 3.87 18.05
CA SER A 563 15.37 5.22 18.18
C SER A 563 15.90 5.87 19.46
N ILE A 564 16.31 7.13 19.37
CA ILE A 564 16.77 7.97 20.47
C ILE A 564 15.81 9.15 20.56
N SER A 565 15.13 9.29 21.69
CA SER A 565 14.18 10.36 21.94
C SER A 565 14.63 11.27 23.08
N LEU A 566 14.75 12.57 22.78
CA LEU A 566 15.30 13.60 23.65
C LEU A 566 14.25 14.69 23.94
N PRO A 567 13.34 14.47 24.90
CA PRO A 567 12.43 15.50 25.37
C PRO A 567 13.16 16.58 26.17
N PHE A 568 12.84 17.84 25.92
CA PHE A 568 13.42 18.98 26.63
C PHE A 568 12.72 19.23 27.97
N LYS A 569 13.47 19.78 28.94
CA LYS A 569 12.90 20.19 30.24
C LYS A 569 11.99 21.39 30.02
N SER A 570 10.89 21.41 30.78
CA SER A 570 9.98 22.55 30.76
C SER A 570 10.67 23.85 31.17
N GLY A 571 10.59 24.87 30.32
CA GLY A 571 11.28 26.16 30.46
C GLY A 571 12.72 26.19 29.93
N SER A 572 13.22 25.09 29.38
CA SER A 572 14.54 24.97 28.75
C SER A 572 14.45 24.55 27.28
N GLU A 573 13.25 24.57 26.70
CA GLU A 573 13.03 24.21 25.30
C GLU A 573 13.78 25.18 24.38
N PRO A 574 14.66 24.67 23.48
CA PRO A 574 15.29 25.49 22.47
C PRO A 574 14.24 26.00 21.46
N SER A 575 14.47 27.18 20.90
CA SER A 575 13.64 27.65 19.78
C SER A 575 13.94 26.84 18.53
N VAL A 576 12.95 26.57 17.67
CA VAL A 576 13.17 25.88 16.40
C VAL A 576 14.28 26.54 15.56
N SER A 577 14.43 27.86 15.65
CA SER A 577 15.50 28.58 14.94
C SER A 577 16.92 28.33 15.45
N SER A 578 17.10 27.65 16.58
CA SER A 578 18.43 27.25 17.06
C SER A 578 18.92 25.95 16.44
N PHE A 579 18.05 25.18 15.79
CA PHE A 579 18.44 24.01 15.03
C PHE A 579 18.88 24.45 13.63
N PRO A 580 19.95 23.85 13.08
CA PRO A 580 20.20 23.92 11.65
C PRO A 580 19.01 23.28 10.91
N THR A 581 18.87 23.54 9.60
CA THR A 581 17.97 22.74 8.77
C THR A 581 18.25 21.27 9.04
N LEU A 582 17.21 20.49 9.36
CA LEU A 582 17.35 19.06 9.62
C LEU A 582 18.05 18.43 8.41
N SER A 583 19.26 17.95 8.62
CA SER A 583 20.13 17.32 7.64
C SER A 583 20.61 15.98 8.21
N GLY A 584 21.54 15.30 7.55
CA GLY A 584 22.12 14.06 8.07
C GLY A 584 22.79 14.19 9.44
N PHE A 585 23.07 15.40 9.96
CA PHE A 585 23.97 15.60 11.11
C PHE A 585 25.34 14.95 10.86
N ASP A 586 26.15 14.76 11.91
CA ASP A 586 27.46 14.11 11.86
C ASP A 586 27.38 12.73 12.53
N PRO A 587 26.99 11.67 11.79
CA PRO A 587 27.10 10.30 12.27
C PRO A 587 28.57 9.87 12.31
N PHE A 588 28.90 9.02 13.27
CA PHE A 588 30.23 8.46 13.40
C PHE A 588 30.19 7.10 14.11
N ILE A 589 31.21 6.29 13.84
CA ILE A 589 31.47 5.05 14.58
C ILE A 589 32.66 5.23 15.52
N PHE A 590 32.74 4.37 16.54
CA PHE A 590 33.87 4.38 17.49
C PHE A 590 34.22 2.96 17.92
N ALA A 591 35.45 2.73 18.37
CA ALA A 591 35.86 1.39 18.77
C ALA A 591 35.15 0.93 20.06
N GLY A 592 34.31 -0.10 19.95
CA GLY A 592 33.58 -0.77 21.04
C GLY A 592 34.45 -1.69 21.91
N GLY A 593 35.78 -1.63 21.75
CA GLY A 593 36.79 -2.33 22.53
C GLY A 593 37.27 -3.65 21.91
N GLY A 594 38.51 -4.03 22.24
CA GLY A 594 39.19 -5.19 21.65
C GLY A 594 40.33 -4.78 20.72
N TYR A 595 40.88 -5.74 19.98
CA TYR A 595 41.85 -5.46 18.92
C TYR A 595 41.17 -4.64 17.81
N HIS A 596 41.90 -3.69 17.23
CA HIS A 596 41.38 -2.72 16.27
C HIS A 596 42.49 -2.29 15.30
N GLY A 597 43.17 -3.26 14.68
CA GLY A 597 44.29 -3.00 13.76
C GLY A 597 45.67 -2.90 14.44
N ASP A 598 46.72 -2.93 13.61
CA ASP A 598 48.11 -2.98 14.04
C ASP A 598 48.69 -1.59 14.40
N SER A 599 48.05 -0.51 13.95
CA SER A 599 48.39 0.86 14.38
C SER A 599 48.19 1.07 15.89
N PHE A 600 47.41 0.22 16.56
CA PHE A 600 47.09 0.38 17.98
C PHE A 600 47.82 -0.65 18.86
N THR A 601 48.75 -0.15 19.68
CA THR A 601 49.49 -1.01 20.63
C THR A 601 48.65 -1.53 21.80
N THR A 602 47.52 -0.88 22.08
CA THR A 602 46.50 -1.32 23.04
C THR A 602 45.12 -1.02 22.46
N PRO A 603 44.08 -1.82 22.78
CA PRO A 603 42.70 -1.51 22.42
C PRO A 603 42.33 -0.03 22.66
N PRO A 604 42.03 0.75 21.61
CA PRO A 604 41.82 2.19 21.76
C PRO A 604 40.52 2.54 22.49
N GLY A 605 39.49 1.71 22.34
CA GLY A 605 38.15 1.98 22.88
C GLY A 605 37.53 3.25 22.28
N LYS A 606 36.52 3.78 22.97
CA LYS A 606 35.69 4.92 22.52
C LYS A 606 36.43 6.23 22.22
N ASP A 607 37.72 6.32 22.54
CA ASP A 607 38.51 7.53 22.31
C ASP A 607 39.03 7.62 20.86
N ILE A 608 38.80 6.58 20.06
CA ILE A 608 38.96 6.56 18.61
C ILE A 608 37.57 6.58 17.96
N GLU A 609 37.34 7.63 17.19
CA GLU A 609 36.10 7.95 16.48
C GLU A 609 36.42 8.08 14.99
N ILE A 610 35.54 7.55 14.14
CA ILE A 610 35.62 7.63 12.68
C ILE A 610 34.35 8.33 12.20
N HIS A 611 34.49 9.58 11.78
CA HIS A 611 33.38 10.40 11.32
C HIS A 611 33.25 10.36 9.81
N THR A 612 32.12 10.84 9.31
CA THR A 612 31.97 11.13 7.89
C THR A 612 32.96 12.21 7.45
N ALA A 613 33.38 12.15 6.19
CA ALA A 613 34.54 12.92 5.74
C ALA A 613 34.40 14.44 5.99
N ASP A 614 35.52 15.03 6.41
CA ASP A 614 35.67 16.45 6.76
C ASP A 614 34.92 16.93 8.00
N PHE A 615 34.21 16.06 8.71
CA PHE A 615 33.80 16.34 10.09
C PHE A 615 34.97 16.12 11.06
N ALA A 616 35.15 17.06 11.99
CA ALA A 616 36.16 16.95 13.02
C ALA A 616 35.70 15.97 14.13
N PRO A 617 36.62 15.18 14.73
CA PRO A 617 36.29 14.34 15.87
C PRO A 617 35.63 15.14 16.98
N THR A 618 34.85 14.45 17.81
CA THR A 618 34.26 15.08 18.98
C THR A 618 35.35 15.41 20.00
N SER A 619 35.04 16.28 20.96
CA SER A 619 35.91 16.48 22.13
C SER A 619 36.10 15.22 22.99
N ARG A 620 35.33 14.14 22.74
CA ARG A 620 35.43 12.84 23.44
C ARG A 620 36.44 11.90 22.76
N GLY A 621 36.67 12.05 21.45
CA GLY A 621 37.68 11.34 20.65
C GLY A 621 39.12 11.79 20.92
N THR A 622 39.55 11.77 22.19
CA THR A 622 40.81 12.40 22.62
C THR A 622 42.08 11.79 22.01
N SER A 623 41.99 10.59 21.44
CA SER A 623 43.14 9.90 20.84
C SER A 623 43.29 10.14 19.34
N VAL A 624 42.23 10.60 18.65
CA VAL A 624 42.17 10.71 17.18
C VAL A 624 43.32 11.55 16.60
N SER A 625 43.55 12.75 17.17
CA SER A 625 44.58 13.67 16.65
C SER A 625 46.01 13.12 16.69
N GLY A 626 46.27 12.06 17.46
CA GLY A 626 47.57 11.38 17.50
C GLY A 626 47.87 10.53 16.26
N PHE A 627 46.85 10.24 15.45
CA PHE A 627 46.93 9.37 14.26
C PHE A 627 46.77 10.12 12.94
N TYR A 628 46.65 11.46 12.98
CA TYR A 628 46.63 12.26 11.76
C TYR A 628 47.91 12.07 10.94
N GLY A 629 47.75 11.75 9.64
CA GLY A 629 48.88 11.52 8.74
C GLY A 629 49.60 10.18 8.98
N THR A 630 48.96 9.24 9.69
CA THR A 630 49.51 7.89 9.93
C THR A 630 48.83 6.87 9.03
N ALA A 631 49.55 5.79 8.68
CA ALA A 631 49.08 4.79 7.71
C ALA A 631 48.58 5.44 6.41
N ASP A 632 47.29 5.31 6.09
CA ASP A 632 46.68 5.85 4.88
C ASP A 632 45.92 7.17 5.13
N ASP A 633 45.75 7.58 6.39
CA ASP A 633 45.13 8.84 6.81
C ASP A 633 45.93 10.05 6.34
N ASP A 634 45.22 11.04 5.80
CA ASP A 634 45.74 12.35 5.39
C ASP A 634 44.90 13.48 6.02
N SER A 635 44.44 13.28 7.25
CA SER A 635 43.73 14.29 8.02
C SER A 635 44.65 15.45 8.38
N ASP A 636 44.19 16.68 8.17
CA ASP A 636 44.87 17.91 8.56
C ASP A 636 43.85 18.94 9.07
N ALA A 637 43.85 19.13 10.39
CA ALA A 637 43.00 20.10 11.06
C ALA A 637 43.21 21.55 10.60
N ALA A 638 44.38 21.90 10.04
CA ALA A 638 44.64 23.25 9.53
C ALA A 638 43.86 23.55 8.23
N THR A 639 43.45 22.51 7.50
CA THR A 639 42.68 22.63 6.25
C THR A 639 41.25 22.13 6.38
N SER A 640 40.84 21.70 7.58
CA SER A 640 39.56 21.03 7.84
C SER A 640 39.34 19.79 6.98
N LYS A 641 40.44 19.13 6.58
CA LYS A 641 40.43 17.81 5.93
C LYS A 641 40.48 16.75 7.04
N TYR A 642 39.47 15.90 7.12
CA TYR A 642 39.40 14.83 8.13
C TYR A 642 38.91 13.54 7.51
N TYR A 643 39.41 12.41 7.99
CA TYR A 643 38.95 11.07 7.59
C TYR A 643 38.96 10.88 6.07
N ARG A 644 40.07 11.30 5.44
CA ARG A 644 40.33 11.07 4.02
C ARG A 644 41.73 10.55 3.79
N THR A 645 41.89 9.68 2.81
CA THR A 645 43.22 9.28 2.33
C THR A 645 43.88 10.41 1.55
N SER A 646 45.16 10.23 1.20
CA SER A 646 45.86 11.13 0.28
C SER A 646 45.23 11.19 -1.12
N GLY A 647 44.45 10.15 -1.51
CA GLY A 647 43.63 10.11 -2.73
C GLY A 647 42.22 10.68 -2.56
N ASN A 648 41.93 11.32 -1.41
CA ASN A 648 40.61 11.85 -1.02
C ASN A 648 39.50 10.81 -0.81
N LEU A 649 39.83 9.53 -0.73
CA LEU A 649 38.87 8.48 -0.40
C LEU A 649 38.40 8.64 1.06
N PRO A 650 37.09 8.70 1.34
CA PRO A 650 36.54 8.94 2.68
C PRO A 650 36.32 7.65 3.49
N TRP A 651 36.68 7.61 4.78
CA TRP A 651 36.30 6.48 5.66
C TRP A 651 34.83 6.49 6.10
N GLY A 652 34.12 7.60 5.89
CA GLY A 652 32.69 7.69 6.17
C GLY A 652 32.00 8.64 5.20
N ILE A 653 30.80 8.25 4.75
CA ILE A 653 29.98 9.01 3.79
C ILE A 653 28.52 9.13 4.26
N ILE A 654 27.82 10.16 3.77
CA ILE A 654 26.38 10.36 3.94
C ILE A 654 25.75 10.46 2.55
N ILE A 655 24.69 9.68 2.32
CA ILE A 655 23.94 9.60 1.06
C ILE A 655 22.48 9.98 1.35
N PRO A 656 21.86 10.91 0.61
CA PRO A 656 20.49 11.37 0.84
C PRO A 656 19.44 10.46 0.18
N SER A 657 19.59 9.15 0.35
CA SER A 657 18.67 8.12 -0.15
C SER A 657 18.94 6.79 0.55
N SER A 658 18.08 5.80 0.33
CA SER A 658 18.46 4.40 0.49
C SER A 658 19.63 4.08 -0.44
N TRP A 659 20.45 3.10 -0.07
CA TRP A 659 21.67 2.78 -0.82
C TRP A 659 21.99 1.28 -0.73
N ASN A 660 22.21 0.66 -1.89
CA ASN A 660 22.67 -0.71 -1.99
C ASN A 660 24.18 -0.75 -1.76
N HIS A 661 24.62 -1.00 -0.53
CA HIS A 661 26.05 -1.02 -0.21
C HIS A 661 26.79 -2.15 -0.98
N PRO A 662 28.09 -1.99 -1.26
CA PRO A 662 28.90 -3.04 -1.87
C PRO A 662 28.87 -4.35 -1.07
N SER A 663 28.92 -5.47 -1.79
CA SER A 663 29.14 -6.78 -1.16
C SER A 663 30.50 -6.84 -0.45
N GLU A 664 30.60 -7.70 0.54
CA GLU A 664 31.82 -7.92 1.34
C GLU A 664 33.05 -8.12 0.44
N TYR A 665 34.13 -7.38 0.73
CA TYR A 665 35.41 -7.34 0.01
C TYR A 665 35.37 -6.71 -1.37
N ILE A 666 34.23 -6.16 -1.80
CA ILE A 666 34.12 -5.48 -3.09
C ILE A 666 34.30 -3.98 -2.88
N ASP A 667 35.49 -3.48 -3.21
CA ASP A 667 35.83 -2.06 -3.18
C ASP A 667 34.71 -1.23 -3.83
N VAL A 668 34.28 -0.16 -3.14
CA VAL A 668 33.17 0.70 -3.57
C VAL A 668 33.37 1.27 -4.98
N SER A 669 34.60 1.49 -5.44
CA SER A 669 34.88 1.97 -6.80
C SER A 669 34.62 0.92 -7.89
N ILE A 670 34.55 -0.37 -7.51
CA ILE A 670 34.15 -1.46 -8.40
C ILE A 670 32.62 -1.56 -8.43
N ALA A 671 31.97 -1.51 -7.27
CA ALA A 671 30.51 -1.54 -7.16
C ALA A 671 29.85 -0.28 -7.75
N TYR A 672 30.51 0.87 -7.62
CA TYR A 672 30.05 2.17 -8.10
C TYR A 672 31.14 2.83 -8.97
N PRO A 673 31.12 2.62 -10.30
CA PRO A 673 32.18 3.06 -11.20
C PRO A 673 32.43 4.59 -11.22
N ASP A 674 31.43 5.39 -10.83
CA ASP A 674 31.55 6.85 -10.76
C ASP A 674 32.14 7.35 -9.42
N PHE A 675 32.28 6.48 -8.41
CA PHE A 675 32.71 6.85 -7.06
C PHE A 675 34.12 7.45 -7.01
N ALA A 676 35.08 6.85 -7.70
CA ALA A 676 36.47 7.31 -7.67
C ALA A 676 36.60 8.76 -8.17
N GLU A 677 35.93 9.10 -9.28
CA GLU A 677 35.94 10.47 -9.82
C GLU A 677 35.28 11.46 -8.84
N TRP A 678 34.18 11.04 -8.20
CA TRP A 678 33.53 11.83 -7.16
C TRP A 678 34.48 12.10 -5.98
N ALA A 679 35.09 11.05 -5.42
CA ALA A 679 35.95 11.16 -4.25
C ALA A 679 37.21 11.99 -4.53
N GLU A 680 37.92 11.72 -5.63
CA GLU A 680 39.14 12.44 -6.02
C GLU A 680 38.89 13.94 -6.24
N SER A 681 37.70 14.28 -6.77
CA SER A 681 37.28 15.66 -7.02
C SER A 681 36.81 16.42 -5.77
N GLY A 682 36.80 15.78 -4.59
CA GLY A 682 36.25 16.34 -3.36
C GLY A 682 34.73 16.55 -3.43
N GLY A 683 34.01 15.69 -4.17
CA GLY A 683 32.56 15.71 -4.31
C GLY A 683 32.00 16.68 -5.36
N SER A 684 32.86 17.31 -6.17
CA SER A 684 32.42 18.28 -7.18
C SER A 684 32.01 17.66 -8.51
N SER A 685 32.64 16.55 -8.90
CA SER A 685 32.22 15.71 -10.03
C SER A 685 31.31 14.59 -9.56
N LYS A 686 30.39 14.14 -10.44
CA LYS A 686 29.51 12.99 -10.20
C LYS A 686 28.78 13.02 -8.84
N PRO A 687 28.08 14.11 -8.48
CA PRO A 687 27.44 14.25 -7.16
C PRO A 687 26.36 13.19 -6.87
N THR A 688 25.87 12.50 -7.90
CA THR A 688 24.88 11.42 -7.82
C THR A 688 25.51 10.06 -8.19
N TRP A 689 26.79 9.84 -7.88
CA TRP A 689 27.52 8.60 -8.20
C TRP A 689 26.81 7.34 -7.68
N TYR A 690 26.11 7.47 -6.55
CA TYR A 690 25.37 6.39 -5.88
C TYR A 690 24.13 5.92 -6.65
N ASN A 691 23.71 6.63 -7.71
CA ASN A 691 22.61 6.21 -8.59
C ASN A 691 23.06 5.30 -9.74
N ASN A 692 24.34 4.92 -9.81
CA ASN A 692 24.91 4.14 -10.91
C ASN A 692 25.69 2.89 -10.40
N PRO A 693 25.02 1.94 -9.72
CA PRO A 693 25.65 0.70 -9.26
C PRO A 693 25.87 -0.30 -10.40
N ASP A 694 26.91 -1.13 -10.27
CA ASP A 694 26.94 -2.47 -10.84
C ASP A 694 26.23 -3.42 -9.86
N ALA A 695 24.97 -3.75 -10.16
CA ALA A 695 24.11 -4.55 -9.29
C ALA A 695 24.68 -5.94 -8.94
N SER A 696 25.62 -6.47 -9.72
CA SER A 696 26.26 -7.76 -9.44
C SER A 696 27.30 -7.71 -8.31
N ASN A 697 27.67 -6.50 -7.90
CA ASN A 697 28.69 -6.20 -6.90
C ASN A 697 28.10 -5.56 -5.63
N THR A 698 26.80 -5.28 -5.61
CA THR A 698 26.11 -4.68 -4.47
C THR A 698 25.26 -5.70 -3.75
N TRP A 699 25.14 -5.58 -2.44
CA TRP A 699 24.10 -6.27 -1.70
C TRP A 699 22.78 -5.51 -1.88
N THR A 700 21.73 -6.20 -2.31
CA THR A 700 20.41 -5.60 -2.49
C THR A 700 19.66 -5.60 -1.17
N THR A 701 19.05 -4.46 -0.83
CA THR A 701 18.10 -4.40 0.29
C THR A 701 16.69 -4.87 -0.10
N ALA A 702 16.46 -5.16 -1.38
CA ALA A 702 15.19 -5.54 -1.99
C ALA A 702 14.79 -7.01 -1.78
N ASP A 703 15.14 -7.60 -0.63
CA ASP A 703 14.63 -8.92 -0.21
C ASP A 703 14.14 -8.92 1.25
#